data_AF-A0A2Z3H6D9-F1
#
_entry.id   AF-A0A2Z3H6D9-F1
#
_cell.length_a   1.000
_cell.length_b   1.000
_cell.length_c   1.000
_cell.angle_alpha   90.00
_cell.angle_beta   90.00
_cell.angle_gamma   90.00
#
_symmetry.space_group_name_H-M   'P 1'
#
loop_
_entity.id
_entity.type
_entity.pdbx_description
1 polymer ?
#
loop_
_entity_poly.entity_id
_entity_poly.type
_entity_poly.pdbx_seq_one_letter_code
_entity_poly.pdbx_strand_id
1 'polypeptide(L)'
;MRVEELGRILRDIDPAVVLVTEPVLARVVQKVTGRTWAVWRVPHSHCFVVDRFTLFKHVEPDELQLPSDHSLPQHVILLERPAPELLAGSRDELLGRYWRLLFHACVHREIEPRLGALTPDGLRERIEAIGPAAFEEVRNVLLEDRQLAPEADDRAVYFEFAAYFLELRFFNPALIPSSFPRLSAAEAAQVLDREVDGAALFRRTRPPGAPDPAPRTDDQSDESHDYYHKLVRHARRAAATGDTVAAAVLRTRAARVAPAVLTLPTQEAARADVHALVDRLRRAIGASDEEAENWRRVLPALLDKADQGVRPVEASILYDLQRACRDHEEPVYALDAAEWVLSVGKRPIRRPLDSERFVRVPAQLRTALHRLTAARLSDADRQALAALLRGAIERAERRLRERFRPILTDALHDAGLQPASLPERAALEKAVEELLDRVSASGFLTFADVRDAIARGQMKLPDLSGGPEYLGGDPLLRLDKRLAALMDGVYRRGESYTRLLEGLTAIGFGTQGGRWAVTNVAVPFLGAFLLAEFVWMLVFDRRAAVAKRAGEAEPAFFSGWNAEWWFHLAWVALGGLFLLAIRSPQVRDTVSAVFWAGYRVARYVCWDLPARVWSTPWVRAVVASAVGQTVLNLGLKPLALSGVLWALFREQLWDGGWAARAVTLAATVFVVNTRPGRAAEQLLLTAARGLLDVLASAPAVLAWINDLFRDLLDALDWVLTRAEDWLRLRGRAGPLSVIARVIAGLVWMPFAFLVRFYAVVLIEPMINPLKLPLTLLCAKFVYPLLLLSPQILVRDHSSPLGYGSPLVAALAPYLSQPVGFVFVMGTLWLMPDALTYLVWEMRENWRLFRANRPTTLRPVAVGPHGETVKGLLHRGFHSGTLPRLYARLRAGEREATRTDNWRDVRAHRQALEELEEAVRRFVARELVAVLNPGAGRHGWGGPVLEVGKVQLATNCIRVELTEGAGEHAWLAWEDRSGWLVAGWDRIGFLADLPPGPAREFENALAYLYRRAGVDLVREQVRAALPPAALFDVSPVGLLVQYGPLESGPPVLYDLFEPGDELRPLTPAGRRPAVAPALEARRVMFRRVELTWAEWEKVWDAHPDQPAAPGAPVRPPFGPRDFTHNLLPPREVRPASEQKLPAELAVPAPELPHAAFGPASEPQET
;
A
#
# COMPACT_ATOMS: atom_id res chain seq x y z
N MET A 1 -0.52 -27.81 -34.04
CA MET A 1 -1.68 -28.75 -34.08
C MET A 1 -2.84 -28.05 -34.78
N ARG A 2 -3.72 -28.76 -35.51
CA ARG A 2 -4.92 -28.11 -36.12
C ARG A 2 -6.09 -28.08 -35.14
N VAL A 3 -7.01 -27.12 -35.26
CA VAL A 3 -8.17 -26.99 -34.36
C VAL A 3 -9.09 -28.20 -34.46
N GLU A 4 -9.28 -28.72 -35.67
CA GLU A 4 -10.14 -29.87 -35.94
C GLU A 4 -9.59 -31.14 -35.30
N GLU A 5 -8.26 -31.27 -35.22
CA GLU A 5 -7.57 -32.36 -34.54
C GLU A 5 -7.78 -32.27 -33.02
N LEU A 6 -7.64 -31.08 -32.43
CA LEU A 6 -7.88 -30.85 -31.00
C LEU A 6 -9.34 -31.11 -30.64
N GLY A 7 -10.28 -30.62 -31.46
CA GLY A 7 -11.71 -30.85 -31.28
C GLY A 7 -12.08 -32.33 -31.34
N ARG A 8 -11.42 -33.12 -32.20
CA ARG A 8 -11.62 -34.59 -32.26
C ARG A 8 -11.14 -35.26 -30.98
N ILE A 9 -9.90 -34.97 -30.55
CA ILE A 9 -9.32 -35.54 -29.32
C ILE A 9 -10.21 -35.27 -28.10
N LEU A 10 -10.71 -34.04 -27.95
CA LEU A 10 -11.55 -33.69 -26.80
C LEU A 10 -12.93 -34.36 -26.85
N ARG A 11 -13.51 -34.54 -28.05
CA ARG A 11 -14.80 -35.24 -28.22
C ARG A 11 -14.70 -36.74 -27.99
N ASP A 12 -13.56 -37.35 -28.31
CA ASP A 12 -13.31 -38.77 -28.03
C ASP A 12 -13.25 -39.04 -26.51
N ILE A 13 -12.85 -38.02 -25.72
CA ILE A 13 -12.87 -38.07 -24.25
C ILE A 13 -14.29 -37.82 -23.71
N ASP A 14 -14.95 -36.77 -24.20
CA ASP A 14 -16.31 -36.41 -23.81
C ASP A 14 -17.10 -35.84 -25.01
N PRO A 15 -18.16 -36.55 -25.49
CA PRO A 15 -18.91 -36.15 -26.68
C PRO A 15 -19.70 -34.84 -26.51
N ALA A 16 -19.82 -34.33 -25.27
CA ALA A 16 -20.45 -33.05 -24.97
C ALA A 16 -19.57 -31.83 -25.28
N VAL A 17 -18.28 -32.01 -25.60
CA VAL A 17 -17.33 -30.91 -25.76
C VAL A 17 -17.45 -30.24 -27.12
N VAL A 18 -17.58 -28.91 -27.12
CA VAL A 18 -17.63 -28.07 -28.31
C VAL A 18 -16.65 -26.91 -28.18
N LEU A 19 -15.79 -26.72 -29.20
CA LEU A 19 -14.88 -25.58 -29.28
C LEU A 19 -15.58 -24.40 -29.96
N VAL A 20 -15.74 -23.28 -29.25
CA VAL A 20 -16.42 -22.07 -29.73
C VAL A 20 -15.51 -20.85 -29.65
N THR A 21 -15.74 -19.83 -30.47
CA THR A 21 -14.96 -18.58 -30.39
C THR A 21 -15.29 -17.79 -29.12
N GLU A 22 -14.35 -16.98 -28.62
CA GLU A 22 -14.55 -16.12 -27.43
C GLU A 22 -15.86 -15.29 -27.50
N PRO A 23 -16.25 -14.68 -28.65
CA PRO A 23 -17.50 -13.92 -28.73
C PRO A 23 -18.76 -14.78 -28.59
N VAL A 24 -18.75 -16.01 -29.12
CA VAL A 24 -19.89 -16.93 -29.03
C VAL A 24 -20.04 -17.42 -27.59
N LEU A 25 -18.95 -17.82 -26.96
CA LEU A 25 -18.93 -18.22 -25.56
C LEU A 25 -19.43 -17.08 -24.66
N ALA A 26 -18.86 -15.89 -24.81
CA ALA A 26 -19.27 -14.70 -24.07
C ALA A 26 -20.77 -14.39 -24.23
N ARG A 27 -21.30 -14.51 -25.45
CA ARG A 27 -22.72 -14.30 -25.74
C ARG A 27 -23.63 -15.32 -25.06
N VAL A 28 -23.26 -16.61 -25.09
CA VAL A 28 -24.03 -17.67 -24.41
C VAL A 28 -24.05 -17.40 -22.91
N VAL A 29 -22.89 -17.19 -22.29
CA VAL A 29 -22.80 -16.97 -20.84
C VAL A 29 -23.61 -15.74 -20.43
N GLN A 30 -23.57 -14.64 -21.19
CA GLN A 30 -24.40 -13.45 -20.94
C GLN A 30 -25.90 -13.72 -21.03
N LYS A 31 -26.33 -14.50 -22.03
CA LYS A 31 -27.76 -14.77 -22.27
C LYS A 31 -28.34 -15.76 -21.26
N VAL A 32 -27.57 -16.78 -20.86
CA VAL A 32 -28.00 -17.81 -19.91
C VAL A 32 -28.05 -17.25 -18.48
N THR A 33 -27.07 -16.45 -18.09
CA THR A 33 -27.03 -15.87 -16.74
C THR A 33 -27.96 -14.66 -16.57
N GLY A 34 -28.59 -14.19 -17.65
CA GLY A 34 -29.52 -13.05 -17.63
C GLY A 34 -28.87 -11.71 -17.27
N ARG A 35 -27.52 -11.63 -17.24
CA ARG A 35 -26.75 -10.47 -16.80
C ARG A 35 -26.05 -9.83 -18.00
N THR A 36 -26.41 -8.58 -18.32
CA THR A 36 -25.82 -7.81 -19.43
C THR A 36 -24.50 -7.18 -19.00
N TRP A 37 -23.38 -7.93 -19.04
CA TRP A 37 -22.04 -7.44 -18.64
C TRP A 37 -21.35 -6.60 -19.71
N ALA A 38 -22.00 -5.54 -20.20
CA ALA A 38 -21.51 -4.72 -21.31
C ALA A 38 -20.21 -3.93 -21.03
N VAL A 39 -19.68 -3.95 -19.79
CA VAL A 39 -18.49 -3.18 -19.37
C VAL A 39 -17.40 -4.07 -18.74
N TRP A 40 -17.67 -5.36 -18.49
CA TRP A 40 -16.75 -6.27 -17.82
C TRP A 40 -16.57 -7.56 -18.63
N ARG A 41 -15.36 -8.15 -18.61
CA ARG A 41 -15.09 -9.45 -19.26
C ARG A 41 -15.98 -10.51 -18.59
N VAL A 42 -16.60 -11.36 -19.40
CA VAL A 42 -17.54 -12.40 -18.93
C VAL A 42 -16.80 -13.34 -17.96
N PRO A 43 -17.31 -13.57 -16.73
CA PRO A 43 -16.80 -14.63 -15.85
C PRO A 43 -16.83 -15.95 -16.61
N HIS A 44 -15.79 -16.78 -16.51
CA HIS A 44 -15.65 -18.00 -17.31
C HIS A 44 -15.50 -17.77 -18.82
N SER A 45 -14.66 -16.81 -19.24
CA SER A 45 -14.38 -16.56 -20.67
C SER A 45 -13.72 -17.74 -21.41
N HIS A 46 -13.42 -18.85 -20.73
CA HIS A 46 -12.66 -19.97 -21.28
C HIS A 46 -13.44 -21.31 -21.31
N CYS A 47 -14.48 -21.48 -20.48
CA CYS A 47 -15.33 -22.68 -20.50
C CYS A 47 -16.73 -22.42 -19.91
N PHE A 48 -17.77 -23.12 -20.35
CA PHE A 48 -19.11 -23.00 -19.78
C PHE A 48 -19.94 -24.27 -20.00
N VAL A 49 -20.76 -24.65 -19.03
CA VAL A 49 -21.70 -25.78 -19.14
C VAL A 49 -23.11 -25.23 -19.34
N VAL A 50 -23.81 -25.72 -20.35
CA VAL A 50 -25.15 -25.23 -20.71
C VAL A 50 -26.03 -26.37 -21.19
N ASP A 51 -27.34 -26.28 -20.95
CA ASP A 51 -28.28 -27.24 -21.54
C ASP A 51 -28.41 -27.00 -23.05
N ARG A 52 -28.53 -28.10 -23.80
CA ARG A 52 -28.61 -28.10 -25.26
C ARG A 52 -29.74 -27.23 -25.80
N PHE A 53 -30.90 -27.22 -25.14
CA PHE A 53 -32.05 -26.45 -25.62
C PHE A 53 -31.81 -24.95 -25.45
N THR A 54 -31.18 -24.53 -24.36
CA THR A 54 -30.81 -23.13 -24.13
C THR A 54 -29.63 -22.70 -25.00
N LEU A 55 -28.67 -23.58 -25.28
CA LEU A 55 -27.60 -23.30 -26.25
C LEU A 55 -28.16 -22.90 -27.62
N PHE A 56 -29.08 -23.72 -28.16
CA PHE A 56 -29.70 -23.45 -29.47
C PHE A 56 -30.65 -22.25 -29.49
N LYS A 57 -31.02 -21.67 -28.35
CA LYS A 57 -31.72 -20.37 -28.30
C LYS A 57 -30.79 -19.19 -28.57
N HIS A 58 -29.47 -19.37 -28.46
CA HIS A 58 -28.49 -18.28 -28.44
C HIS A 58 -27.34 -18.42 -29.45
N VAL A 59 -27.22 -19.59 -30.08
CA VAL A 59 -26.16 -19.92 -31.04
C VAL A 59 -26.75 -20.72 -32.19
N GLU A 60 -26.40 -20.33 -33.42
CA GLU A 60 -26.79 -21.07 -34.63
C GLU A 60 -25.90 -22.32 -34.80
N PRO A 61 -26.41 -23.46 -35.34
CA PRO A 61 -25.64 -24.70 -35.46
C PRO A 61 -24.30 -24.55 -36.21
N ASP A 62 -24.25 -23.66 -37.19
CA ASP A 62 -23.11 -23.31 -38.03
C ASP A 62 -22.03 -22.52 -37.27
N GLU A 63 -22.38 -21.80 -36.19
CA GLU A 63 -21.41 -21.16 -35.30
C GLU A 63 -20.67 -22.18 -34.40
N LEU A 64 -21.22 -23.39 -34.21
CA LEU A 64 -20.63 -24.45 -33.39
C LEU A 64 -19.57 -25.29 -34.15
N GLN A 65 -19.47 -25.15 -35.48
CA GLN A 65 -18.50 -25.85 -36.34
C GLN A 65 -18.42 -27.36 -36.10
N LEU A 66 -19.56 -27.99 -35.83
CA LEU A 66 -19.67 -29.42 -35.59
C LEU A 66 -19.73 -30.21 -36.91
N PRO A 67 -19.22 -31.45 -36.94
CA PRO A 67 -19.49 -32.38 -38.04
C PRO A 67 -20.99 -32.56 -38.26
N SER A 68 -21.42 -32.72 -39.51
CA SER A 68 -22.83 -32.78 -39.92
C SER A 68 -23.63 -33.93 -39.27
N ASP A 69 -22.94 -34.92 -38.72
CA ASP A 69 -23.43 -36.14 -38.10
C ASP A 69 -23.32 -36.17 -36.57
N HIS A 70 -22.78 -35.11 -35.93
CA HIS A 70 -22.57 -35.07 -34.48
C HIS A 70 -23.84 -34.66 -33.71
N SER A 71 -24.34 -35.54 -32.84
CA SER A 71 -25.48 -35.24 -31.95
C SER A 71 -25.03 -34.79 -30.56
N LEU A 72 -25.48 -33.61 -30.13
CA LEU A 72 -25.12 -33.06 -28.81
C LEU A 72 -25.94 -33.71 -27.67
N PRO A 73 -25.31 -34.11 -26.55
CA PRO A 73 -25.98 -34.53 -25.31
C PRO A 73 -26.81 -33.42 -24.65
N GLN A 74 -27.54 -33.74 -23.57
CA GLN A 74 -28.38 -32.78 -22.86
C GLN A 74 -27.60 -31.61 -22.23
N HIS A 75 -26.46 -31.89 -21.60
CA HIS A 75 -25.56 -30.88 -21.04
C HIS A 75 -24.33 -30.79 -21.94
N VAL A 76 -24.07 -29.61 -22.51
CA VAL A 76 -23.00 -29.32 -23.46
C VAL A 76 -21.90 -28.55 -22.75
N ILE A 77 -20.64 -28.95 -22.97
CA ILE A 77 -19.45 -28.27 -22.46
C ILE A 77 -18.88 -27.41 -23.58
N LEU A 78 -19.00 -26.09 -23.43
CA LEU A 78 -18.36 -25.14 -24.33
C LEU A 78 -16.97 -24.83 -23.82
N LEU A 79 -15.95 -24.99 -24.65
CA LEU A 79 -14.59 -24.55 -24.39
C LEU A 79 -14.20 -23.48 -25.42
N GLU A 80 -13.46 -22.46 -25.00
CA GLU A 80 -12.95 -21.45 -25.92
C GLU A 80 -11.98 -22.10 -26.92
N ARG A 81 -12.06 -21.69 -28.19
CA ARG A 81 -11.15 -22.11 -29.26
C ARG A 81 -9.76 -21.50 -29.06
N PRO A 82 -8.65 -22.22 -29.34
CA PRO A 82 -7.32 -21.67 -29.13
C PRO A 82 -7.00 -20.59 -30.17
N ALA A 83 -6.31 -19.54 -29.73
CA ALA A 83 -5.75 -18.53 -30.63
C ALA A 83 -4.71 -19.14 -31.60
N PRO A 84 -4.49 -18.56 -32.79
CA PRO A 84 -3.51 -19.06 -33.77
C PRO A 84 -2.10 -19.27 -33.20
N GLU A 85 -1.68 -18.38 -32.29
CA GLU A 85 -0.39 -18.43 -31.59
C GLU A 85 -0.24 -19.71 -30.73
N LEU A 86 -1.31 -20.12 -30.05
CA LEU A 86 -1.33 -21.32 -29.20
C LEU A 86 -1.31 -22.61 -30.04
N LEU A 87 -1.89 -22.58 -31.24
CA LEU A 87 -1.87 -23.71 -32.17
C LEU A 87 -0.49 -23.94 -32.80
N ALA A 88 0.31 -22.87 -32.90
CA ALA A 88 1.68 -22.87 -33.40
C ALA A 88 2.72 -23.27 -32.33
N GLY A 89 2.34 -23.25 -31.04
CA GLY A 89 3.19 -23.64 -29.91
C GLY A 89 3.35 -25.15 -29.72
N SER A 90 3.87 -25.54 -28.55
CA SER A 90 4.05 -26.94 -28.18
C SER A 90 2.74 -27.70 -28.10
N ARG A 91 2.68 -28.88 -28.74
CA ARG A 91 1.51 -29.79 -28.67
C ARG A 91 1.21 -30.18 -27.22
N ASP A 92 2.25 -30.43 -26.44
CA ASP A 92 2.14 -30.92 -25.06
C ASP A 92 1.53 -29.86 -24.14
N GLU A 93 1.94 -28.60 -24.32
CA GLU A 93 1.39 -27.44 -23.57
C GLU A 93 -0.07 -27.18 -23.96
N LEU A 94 -0.39 -27.33 -25.26
CA LEU A 94 -1.76 -27.17 -25.75
C LEU A 94 -2.68 -28.27 -25.17
N LEU A 95 -2.27 -29.53 -25.20
CA LEU A 95 -3.05 -30.63 -24.62
C LEU A 95 -3.20 -30.50 -23.10
N GLY A 96 -2.14 -30.09 -22.39
CA GLY A 96 -2.20 -29.82 -20.94
C GLY A 96 -3.18 -28.69 -20.59
N ARG A 97 -3.23 -27.61 -21.38
CA ARG A 97 -4.18 -26.50 -21.17
C ARG A 97 -5.63 -26.94 -21.34
N TYR A 98 -5.94 -27.71 -22.39
CA TYR A 98 -7.31 -28.16 -22.64
C TYR A 98 -7.75 -29.30 -21.72
N TRP A 99 -6.82 -30.12 -21.23
CA TRP A 99 -7.09 -31.05 -20.15
C TRP A 99 -7.59 -30.31 -18.90
N ARG A 100 -6.91 -29.22 -18.53
CA ARG A 100 -7.30 -28.39 -17.39
C ARG A 100 -8.69 -27.76 -17.55
N LEU A 101 -8.96 -27.15 -18.72
CA LEU A 101 -10.27 -26.55 -19.02
C LEU A 101 -11.41 -27.59 -19.03
N LEU A 102 -11.15 -28.77 -19.61
CA LEU A 102 -12.12 -29.87 -19.63
C LEU A 102 -12.37 -30.42 -18.23
N PHE A 103 -11.32 -30.56 -17.42
CA PHE A 103 -11.44 -30.97 -16.02
C PHE A 103 -12.30 -29.98 -15.22
N HIS A 104 -12.01 -28.68 -15.32
CA HIS A 104 -12.76 -27.63 -14.64
C HIS A 104 -14.26 -27.67 -15.02
N ALA A 105 -14.58 -27.75 -16.31
CA ALA A 105 -15.97 -27.80 -16.77
C ALA A 105 -16.68 -29.12 -16.37
N CYS A 106 -15.96 -30.24 -16.32
CA CYS A 106 -16.50 -31.50 -15.81
C CYS A 106 -16.86 -31.41 -14.32
N VAL A 107 -16.05 -30.73 -13.51
CA VAL A 107 -16.37 -30.50 -12.10
C VAL A 107 -17.67 -29.70 -11.97
N HIS A 108 -17.85 -28.62 -12.75
CA HIS A 108 -19.10 -27.86 -12.79
C HIS A 108 -20.32 -28.75 -13.08
N ARG A 109 -20.22 -29.59 -14.12
CA ARG A 109 -21.32 -30.48 -14.53
C ARG A 109 -21.69 -31.51 -13.46
N GLU A 110 -20.72 -32.02 -12.70
CA GLU A 110 -20.96 -33.05 -11.67
C GLU A 110 -21.48 -32.46 -10.34
N ILE A 111 -21.08 -31.22 -10.02
CA ILE A 111 -21.49 -30.53 -8.79
C ILE A 111 -22.89 -29.93 -8.93
N GLU A 112 -23.24 -29.41 -10.10
CA GLU A 112 -24.47 -28.63 -10.32
C GLU A 112 -25.76 -29.33 -9.82
N PRO A 113 -26.00 -30.65 -10.08
CA PRO A 113 -27.18 -31.33 -9.57
C PRO A 113 -27.19 -31.49 -8.04
N ARG A 114 -26.02 -31.70 -7.43
CA ARG A 114 -25.86 -31.94 -5.98
C ARG A 114 -26.05 -30.64 -5.19
N LEU A 115 -25.44 -29.56 -5.68
CA LEU A 115 -25.65 -28.22 -5.14
C LEU A 115 -27.08 -27.75 -5.40
N GLY A 116 -27.64 -28.09 -6.57
CA GLY A 116 -29.06 -28.03 -6.95
C GLY A 116 -30.01 -28.35 -5.79
N ALA A 117 -29.81 -29.52 -5.20
CA ALA A 117 -30.63 -30.10 -4.14
C ALA A 117 -30.25 -29.64 -2.71
N LEU A 118 -29.20 -28.82 -2.55
CA LEU A 118 -28.71 -28.41 -1.23
C LEU A 118 -29.62 -27.36 -0.58
N THR A 119 -29.99 -27.58 0.68
CA THR A 119 -30.69 -26.57 1.49
C THR A 119 -29.72 -25.45 1.90
N PRO A 120 -30.22 -24.22 2.18
CA PRO A 120 -29.39 -23.13 2.68
C PRO A 120 -28.60 -23.49 3.95
N ASP A 121 -29.17 -24.31 4.84
CA ASP A 121 -28.49 -24.75 6.06
C ASP A 121 -27.36 -25.75 5.77
N GLY A 122 -27.57 -26.66 4.82
CA GLY A 122 -26.51 -27.56 4.34
C GLY A 122 -25.35 -26.81 3.68
N LEU A 123 -25.61 -25.68 3.01
CA LEU A 123 -24.56 -24.83 2.43
C LEU A 123 -23.76 -24.14 3.55
N ARG A 124 -24.45 -23.63 4.57
CA ARG A 124 -23.82 -22.97 5.71
C ARG A 124 -22.91 -23.92 6.49
N GLU A 125 -23.34 -25.16 6.74
CA GLU A 125 -22.52 -26.18 7.41
C GLU A 125 -21.18 -26.43 6.67
N ARG A 126 -21.19 -26.42 5.33
CA ARG A 126 -19.98 -26.57 4.51
C ARG A 126 -19.06 -25.35 4.60
N ILE A 127 -19.65 -24.15 4.58
CA ILE A 127 -18.92 -22.90 4.75
C ILE A 127 -18.28 -22.84 6.15
N GLU A 128 -18.99 -23.31 7.17
CA GLU A 128 -18.46 -23.42 8.54
C GLU A 128 -17.30 -24.43 8.63
N ALA A 129 -17.40 -25.57 7.93
CA ALA A 129 -16.33 -26.56 7.86
C ALA A 129 -15.07 -26.06 7.11
N ILE A 130 -15.23 -25.18 6.13
CA ILE A 130 -14.11 -24.48 5.45
C ILE A 130 -13.56 -23.35 6.33
N GLY A 131 -14.41 -22.76 7.18
CA GLY A 131 -14.12 -21.59 7.99
C GLY A 131 -14.63 -20.30 7.32
N PRO A 132 -15.52 -19.51 7.97
CA PRO A 132 -16.14 -18.32 7.36
C PRO A 132 -15.12 -17.29 6.83
N ALA A 133 -13.98 -17.17 7.51
CA ALA A 133 -12.95 -16.22 7.15
C ALA A 133 -12.12 -16.68 5.93
N ALA A 134 -11.88 -17.99 5.82
CA ALA A 134 -11.23 -18.60 4.66
C ALA A 134 -12.17 -18.59 3.45
N PHE A 135 -13.47 -18.79 3.66
CA PHE A 135 -14.49 -18.68 2.62
C PHE A 135 -14.61 -17.24 2.07
N GLU A 136 -14.50 -16.22 2.92
CA GLU A 136 -14.42 -14.83 2.46
C GLU A 136 -13.12 -14.52 1.69
N GLU A 137 -11.98 -15.14 2.05
CA GLU A 137 -10.77 -15.08 1.21
C GLU A 137 -11.04 -15.69 -0.17
N VAL A 138 -11.68 -16.87 -0.21
CA VAL A 138 -12.05 -17.53 -1.45
C VAL A 138 -12.92 -16.62 -2.33
N ARG A 139 -13.98 -16.02 -1.76
CA ARG A 139 -14.82 -15.05 -2.46
C ARG A 139 -13.99 -13.93 -3.08
N ASN A 140 -13.11 -13.32 -2.29
CA ASN A 140 -12.31 -12.18 -2.72
C ASN A 140 -11.33 -12.56 -3.84
N VAL A 141 -10.68 -13.72 -3.75
CA VAL A 141 -9.74 -14.24 -4.76
C VAL A 141 -10.46 -14.54 -6.07
N LEU A 142 -11.63 -15.19 -6.01
CA LEU A 142 -12.39 -15.53 -7.21
C LEU A 142 -13.02 -14.30 -7.89
N LEU A 143 -13.48 -13.31 -7.11
CA LEU A 143 -13.89 -12.01 -7.65
C LEU A 143 -12.71 -11.28 -8.32
N GLU A 144 -11.54 -11.30 -7.68
CA GLU A 144 -10.32 -10.66 -8.19
C GLU A 144 -9.84 -11.28 -9.49
N ASP A 145 -9.79 -12.61 -9.54
CA ASP A 145 -9.38 -13.38 -10.71
C ASP A 145 -10.48 -13.42 -11.79
N ARG A 146 -11.58 -12.69 -11.57
CA ARG A 146 -12.74 -12.53 -12.46
C ARG A 146 -13.44 -13.86 -12.78
N GLN A 147 -13.40 -14.79 -11.85
CA GLN A 147 -14.14 -16.05 -11.89
C GLN A 147 -15.58 -15.89 -11.38
N LEU A 148 -15.84 -14.87 -10.55
CA LEU A 148 -17.18 -14.56 -10.03
C LEU A 148 -17.71 -13.23 -10.53
N ALA A 149 -19.03 -13.12 -10.59
CA ALA A 149 -19.72 -11.85 -10.79
C ALA A 149 -19.73 -11.01 -9.48
N PRO A 150 -19.72 -9.67 -9.54
CA PRO A 150 -19.66 -8.81 -8.35
C PRO A 150 -20.75 -9.04 -7.30
N GLU A 151 -21.93 -9.52 -7.72
CA GLU A 151 -23.08 -9.84 -6.87
C GLU A 151 -23.32 -11.37 -6.81
N ALA A 152 -22.26 -12.17 -6.73
CA ALA A 152 -22.35 -13.61 -6.55
C ALA A 152 -22.82 -13.93 -5.11
N ASP A 153 -23.83 -14.79 -4.98
CA ASP A 153 -24.27 -15.33 -3.70
C ASP A 153 -23.33 -16.45 -3.21
N ASP A 154 -23.46 -16.85 -1.95
CA ASP A 154 -22.60 -17.85 -1.32
C ASP A 154 -22.60 -19.18 -2.07
N ARG A 155 -23.72 -19.51 -2.71
CA ARG A 155 -23.87 -20.72 -3.50
C ARG A 155 -23.02 -20.66 -4.77
N ALA A 156 -23.06 -19.55 -5.50
CA ALA A 156 -22.22 -19.34 -6.68
C ALA A 156 -20.73 -19.31 -6.29
N VAL A 157 -20.38 -18.72 -5.15
CA VAL A 157 -18.99 -18.70 -4.64
C VAL A 157 -18.50 -20.10 -4.32
N TYR A 158 -19.30 -20.90 -3.60
CA TYR A 158 -18.94 -22.26 -3.23
C TYR A 158 -18.83 -23.18 -4.45
N PHE A 159 -19.72 -23.02 -5.43
CA PHE A 159 -19.65 -23.76 -6.69
C PHE A 159 -18.33 -23.50 -7.44
N GLU A 160 -17.97 -22.23 -7.61
CA GLU A 160 -16.75 -21.84 -8.30
C GLU A 160 -15.49 -22.25 -7.53
N PHE A 161 -15.53 -22.11 -6.21
CA PHE A 161 -14.46 -22.54 -5.31
C PHE A 161 -14.11 -24.02 -5.50
N ALA A 162 -15.12 -24.88 -5.57
CA ALA A 162 -14.91 -26.32 -5.71
C ALA A 162 -14.16 -26.66 -7.01
N ALA A 163 -14.55 -26.07 -8.14
CA ALA A 163 -13.90 -26.30 -9.42
C ALA A 163 -12.48 -25.73 -9.46
N TYR A 164 -12.31 -24.49 -9.02
CA TYR A 164 -11.03 -23.81 -9.06
C TYR A 164 -10.01 -24.43 -8.08
N PHE A 165 -10.42 -24.81 -6.86
CA PHE A 165 -9.54 -25.49 -5.90
C PHE A 165 -9.07 -26.86 -6.40
N LEU A 166 -9.99 -27.68 -6.93
CA LEU A 166 -9.62 -29.00 -7.47
C LEU A 166 -8.71 -28.87 -8.70
N GLU A 167 -8.93 -27.86 -9.55
CA GLU A 167 -8.02 -27.56 -10.66
C GLU A 167 -6.60 -27.31 -10.16
N LEU A 168 -6.42 -26.43 -9.16
CA LEU A 168 -5.09 -26.17 -8.58
C LEU A 168 -4.49 -27.44 -7.98
N ARG A 169 -5.26 -28.22 -7.21
CA ARG A 169 -4.79 -29.44 -6.53
C ARG A 169 -4.17 -30.46 -7.49
N PHE A 170 -4.75 -30.64 -8.67
CA PHE A 170 -4.29 -31.66 -9.61
C PHE A 170 -3.32 -31.16 -10.69
N PHE A 171 -3.42 -29.89 -11.12
CA PHE A 171 -2.60 -29.37 -12.22
C PHE A 171 -1.40 -28.53 -11.74
N ASN A 172 -1.50 -27.86 -10.59
CA ASN A 172 -0.39 -27.11 -10.03
C ASN A 172 -0.59 -26.84 -8.52
N PRO A 173 -0.36 -27.85 -7.65
CA PRO A 173 -0.63 -27.73 -6.22
C PRO A 173 0.23 -26.65 -5.54
N ALA A 174 1.37 -26.27 -6.16
CA ALA A 174 2.24 -25.21 -5.67
C ALA A 174 1.58 -23.82 -5.69
N LEU A 175 0.48 -23.63 -6.45
CA LEU A 175 -0.27 -22.38 -6.49
C LEU A 175 -1.34 -22.28 -5.39
N ILE A 176 -1.64 -23.36 -4.64
CA ILE A 176 -2.64 -23.30 -3.58
C ILE A 176 -2.21 -22.34 -2.46
N PRO A 177 -0.97 -22.39 -1.92
CA PRO A 177 -0.56 -21.50 -0.83
C PRO A 177 -0.52 -20.02 -1.24
N SER A 178 -0.25 -19.70 -2.51
CA SER A 178 -0.28 -18.32 -3.02
C SER A 178 -1.70 -17.86 -3.38
N SER A 179 -2.61 -18.80 -3.67
CA SER A 179 -3.99 -18.50 -4.03
C SER A 179 -4.92 -18.38 -2.83
N PHE A 180 -4.77 -19.28 -1.86
CA PHE A 180 -5.59 -19.33 -0.65
C PHE A 180 -4.68 -19.53 0.57
N PRO A 181 -3.89 -18.52 0.95
CA PRO A 181 -2.90 -18.62 2.03
C PRO A 181 -3.53 -18.96 3.39
N ARG A 182 -4.80 -18.63 3.63
CA ARG A 182 -5.51 -18.97 4.87
C ARG A 182 -6.16 -20.35 4.83
N LEU A 183 -6.46 -20.85 3.64
CA LEU A 183 -7.18 -22.11 3.47
C LEU A 183 -6.27 -23.30 3.79
N SER A 184 -6.71 -24.16 4.71
CA SER A 184 -6.10 -25.48 4.88
C SER A 184 -6.45 -26.34 3.67
N ALA A 185 -5.46 -26.59 2.81
CA ALA A 185 -5.65 -27.41 1.61
C ALA A 185 -6.16 -28.83 1.94
N ALA A 186 -5.77 -29.36 3.11
CA ALA A 186 -6.21 -30.68 3.56
C ALA A 186 -7.70 -30.67 3.99
N GLU A 187 -8.14 -29.67 4.75
CA GLU A 187 -9.54 -29.57 5.20
C GLU A 187 -10.48 -29.25 4.03
N ALA A 188 -10.07 -28.31 3.16
CA ALA A 188 -10.80 -28.00 1.93
C ALA A 188 -10.95 -29.23 1.03
N ALA A 189 -9.88 -30.01 0.87
CA ALA A 189 -9.92 -31.28 0.14
C ALA A 189 -10.90 -32.27 0.78
N GLN A 190 -10.90 -32.42 2.12
CA GLN A 190 -11.84 -33.32 2.79
C GLN A 190 -13.30 -32.91 2.62
N VAL A 191 -13.60 -31.61 2.61
CA VAL A 191 -14.96 -31.10 2.36
C VAL A 191 -15.38 -31.39 0.93
N LEU A 192 -14.51 -31.12 -0.05
CA LEU A 192 -14.82 -31.28 -1.48
C LEU A 192 -14.80 -32.74 -1.96
N ASP A 193 -13.98 -33.60 -1.36
CA ASP A 193 -13.92 -35.04 -1.69
C ASP A 193 -15.24 -35.76 -1.32
N ARG A 194 -16.06 -35.18 -0.41
CA ARG A 194 -17.43 -35.65 -0.14
C ARG A 194 -18.40 -35.33 -1.27
N GLU A 195 -18.07 -34.35 -2.11
CA GLU A 195 -18.95 -33.82 -3.14
C GLU A 195 -18.61 -34.28 -4.55
N VAL A 196 -17.32 -34.49 -4.85
CA VAL A 196 -16.85 -34.96 -6.17
C VAL A 196 -15.62 -35.84 -6.01
N ASP A 197 -15.58 -36.96 -6.71
CA ASP A 197 -14.35 -37.75 -6.88
C ASP A 197 -13.44 -37.07 -7.91
N GLY A 198 -12.67 -36.07 -7.44
CA GLY A 198 -11.76 -35.30 -8.28
C GLY A 198 -10.66 -36.17 -8.92
N ALA A 199 -10.23 -37.24 -8.25
CA ALA A 199 -9.18 -38.12 -8.76
C ALA A 199 -9.68 -38.98 -9.94
N ALA A 200 -10.92 -39.48 -9.88
CA ALA A 200 -11.55 -40.16 -11.01
C ALA A 200 -11.75 -39.21 -12.19
N LEU A 201 -12.21 -37.97 -11.94
CA LEU A 201 -12.35 -36.96 -12.99
C LEU A 201 -11.02 -36.61 -13.66
N PHE A 202 -9.96 -36.41 -12.87
CA PHE A 202 -8.63 -36.05 -13.39
C PHE A 202 -8.09 -37.11 -14.35
N ARG A 203 -8.26 -38.40 -14.02
CA ARG A 203 -7.88 -39.51 -14.90
C ARG A 203 -8.75 -39.59 -16.14
N ARG A 204 -10.06 -39.43 -16.00
CA ARG A 204 -11.04 -39.56 -17.10
C ARG A 204 -10.91 -38.44 -18.14
N THR A 205 -10.54 -37.23 -17.74
CA THR A 205 -10.46 -36.07 -18.64
C THR A 205 -9.12 -35.93 -19.37
N ARG A 206 -8.14 -36.81 -19.11
CA ARG A 206 -6.78 -36.71 -19.66
C ARG A 206 -6.74 -36.99 -21.17
N PRO A 207 -6.31 -36.02 -22.01
CA PRO A 207 -6.11 -36.26 -23.43
C PRO A 207 -4.92 -37.19 -23.70
N PRO A 208 -5.01 -38.11 -24.68
CA PRO A 208 -3.89 -38.90 -25.13
C PRO A 208 -2.69 -38.03 -25.55
N GLY A 209 -1.53 -38.27 -24.95
CA GLY A 209 -0.29 -37.51 -25.21
C GLY A 209 -0.16 -36.22 -24.40
N ALA A 210 -1.09 -35.89 -23.49
CA ALA A 210 -0.88 -34.80 -22.55
C ALA A 210 0.24 -35.17 -21.55
N PRO A 211 1.26 -34.30 -21.33
CA PRO A 211 2.31 -34.55 -20.36
C PRO A 211 1.72 -34.62 -18.95
N ASP A 212 2.37 -35.37 -18.06
CA ASP A 212 2.05 -35.23 -16.64
C ASP A 212 2.39 -33.79 -16.20
N PRO A 213 1.54 -33.14 -15.39
CA PRO A 213 1.84 -31.81 -14.89
C PRO A 213 3.06 -31.92 -13.96
N ALA A 214 4.24 -31.61 -14.48
CA ALA A 214 5.50 -31.60 -13.75
C ALA A 214 5.98 -30.16 -13.55
N PRO A 215 6.39 -29.76 -12.33
CA PRO A 215 6.95 -28.43 -12.08
C PRO A 215 8.36 -28.32 -12.70
N ARG A 216 8.62 -27.29 -13.52
CA ARG A 216 9.96 -26.98 -14.07
C ARG A 216 10.79 -26.13 -13.10
N THR A 217 12.11 -26.35 -13.08
CA THR A 217 13.14 -25.64 -12.25
C THR A 217 14.45 -25.38 -13.05
N ASP A 218 15.34 -24.50 -12.56
CA ASP A 218 16.10 -23.41 -13.24
C ASP A 218 17.53 -23.67 -13.88
N ASP A 219 18.00 -24.88 -14.28
CA ASP A 219 19.47 -25.09 -14.48
C ASP A 219 19.98 -25.82 -15.80
N GLN A 220 20.73 -25.17 -16.78
CA GLN A 220 21.95 -25.64 -17.61
C GLN A 220 22.22 -25.16 -19.12
N SER A 221 23.51 -24.90 -19.56
CA SER A 221 24.19 -25.12 -20.93
C SER A 221 25.69 -24.58 -21.15
N ASP A 222 26.53 -25.10 -22.12
CA ASP A 222 28.01 -24.86 -22.40
C ASP A 222 28.48 -24.57 -23.89
N GLU A 223 29.50 -23.70 -24.16
CA GLU A 223 30.26 -23.51 -25.46
C GLU A 223 31.58 -22.69 -25.27
N SER A 224 32.80 -23.25 -25.36
CA SER A 224 33.86 -22.74 -24.46
C SER A 224 35.34 -22.53 -25.01
N HIS A 225 36.00 -23.44 -25.73
CA HIS A 225 37.48 -23.40 -25.90
C HIS A 225 38.25 -22.07 -26.27
N ASP A 226 37.89 -21.33 -27.32
CA ASP A 226 38.69 -20.18 -27.82
C ASP A 226 38.56 -18.91 -26.96
N TYR A 227 37.48 -18.85 -26.18
CA TYR A 227 37.20 -17.73 -25.31
C TYR A 227 38.22 -17.63 -24.15
N TYR A 228 38.87 -18.75 -23.82
CA TYR A 228 39.69 -18.97 -22.63
C TYR A 228 40.90 -18.07 -22.55
N HIS A 229 41.74 -18.12 -23.58
CA HIS A 229 43.03 -17.43 -23.54
C HIS A 229 42.90 -15.91 -23.59
N LYS A 230 41.81 -15.39 -24.17
CA LYS A 230 41.48 -13.96 -24.16
C LYS A 230 41.19 -13.47 -22.74
N LEU A 231 40.45 -14.26 -21.98
CA LEU A 231 40.02 -13.94 -20.62
C LEU A 231 41.14 -13.96 -19.60
N VAL A 232 42.02 -14.97 -19.65
CA VAL A 232 43.18 -15.05 -18.74
C VAL A 232 44.05 -13.80 -18.83
N ARG A 233 44.20 -13.22 -20.03
CA ARG A 233 44.99 -11.98 -20.25
C ARG A 233 44.31 -10.76 -19.65
N HIS A 234 42.99 -10.64 -19.75
CA HIS A 234 42.24 -9.56 -19.15
C HIS A 234 42.23 -9.65 -17.62
N ALA A 235 42.14 -10.86 -17.07
CA ALA A 235 42.17 -11.08 -15.63
C ALA A 235 43.47 -10.59 -14.97
N ARG A 236 44.63 -10.82 -15.60
CA ARG A 236 45.93 -10.36 -15.09
C ARG A 236 46.03 -8.84 -15.00
N ARG A 237 45.45 -8.11 -15.98
CA ARG A 237 45.41 -6.64 -15.97
C ARG A 237 44.53 -6.10 -14.84
N ALA A 238 43.37 -6.72 -14.62
CA ALA A 238 42.47 -6.34 -13.53
C ALA A 238 43.12 -6.52 -12.14
N ALA A 239 43.79 -7.65 -11.92
CA ALA A 239 44.52 -7.91 -10.67
C ALA A 239 45.60 -6.86 -10.39
N ALA A 240 46.35 -6.44 -11.42
CA ALA A 240 47.39 -5.41 -11.30
C ALA A 240 46.84 -4.03 -10.89
N THR A 241 45.55 -3.76 -11.17
CA THR A 241 44.87 -2.52 -10.77
C THR A 241 44.16 -2.60 -9.40
N GLY A 242 44.31 -3.72 -8.68
CA GLY A 242 43.64 -3.95 -7.39
C GLY A 242 42.14 -4.28 -7.53
N ASP A 243 41.70 -4.75 -8.71
CA ASP A 243 40.35 -5.22 -8.95
C ASP A 243 40.28 -6.76 -8.87
N THR A 244 40.19 -7.26 -7.63
CA THR A 244 40.22 -8.69 -7.31
C THR A 244 39.00 -9.43 -7.84
N VAL A 245 37.82 -8.80 -7.86
CA VAL A 245 36.60 -9.41 -8.41
C VAL A 245 36.64 -9.48 -9.93
N ALA A 246 37.05 -8.41 -10.61
CA ALA A 246 37.20 -8.45 -12.06
C ALA A 246 38.19 -9.55 -12.50
N ALA A 247 39.30 -9.71 -11.75
CA ALA A 247 40.27 -10.77 -11.98
C ALA A 247 39.65 -12.17 -11.79
N ALA A 248 38.93 -12.39 -10.69
CA ALA A 248 38.30 -13.68 -10.37
C ALA A 248 37.22 -14.08 -11.40
N VAL A 249 36.36 -13.13 -11.80
CA VAL A 249 35.29 -13.36 -12.78
C VAL A 249 35.87 -13.69 -14.15
N LEU A 250 36.88 -12.94 -14.60
CA LEU A 250 37.55 -13.21 -15.88
C LEU A 250 38.29 -14.56 -15.85
N ARG A 251 38.88 -14.99 -14.73
CA ARG A 251 39.48 -16.33 -14.60
C ARG A 251 38.45 -17.43 -14.55
N THR A 252 37.27 -17.20 -13.97
CA THR A 252 36.21 -18.22 -13.97
C THR A 252 35.62 -18.42 -15.35
N ARG A 253 35.39 -17.30 -16.06
CA ARG A 253 35.02 -17.32 -17.47
C ARG A 253 36.08 -17.98 -18.32
N ALA A 254 37.35 -17.92 -17.91
CA ALA A 254 38.43 -18.66 -18.54
C ALA A 254 38.31 -20.16 -18.22
N ALA A 255 38.18 -20.56 -16.97
CA ALA A 255 38.14 -21.96 -16.57
C ALA A 255 37.05 -22.79 -17.25
N ARG A 256 35.82 -22.26 -17.40
CA ARG A 256 34.70 -22.93 -18.08
C ARG A 256 34.98 -23.25 -19.53
N VAL A 257 35.86 -22.45 -20.07
CA VAL A 257 36.14 -22.38 -21.47
C VAL A 257 37.54 -22.89 -21.79
N ALA A 258 38.24 -23.39 -20.78
CA ALA A 258 39.58 -23.92 -20.85
C ALA A 258 39.63 -25.38 -21.34
N PRO A 259 40.69 -25.78 -22.06
CA PRO A 259 41.07 -27.19 -22.19
C PRO A 259 41.20 -27.87 -20.82
N ALA A 260 40.86 -29.16 -20.71
CA ALA A 260 40.90 -29.94 -19.46
C ALA A 260 42.22 -29.81 -18.66
N VAL A 261 43.36 -29.67 -19.36
CA VAL A 261 44.70 -29.49 -18.76
C VAL A 261 44.86 -28.13 -18.06
N LEU A 262 44.11 -27.12 -18.48
CA LEU A 262 44.22 -25.73 -18.04
C LEU A 262 43.04 -25.29 -17.15
N THR A 263 42.01 -26.12 -17.02
CA THR A 263 40.84 -25.88 -16.18
C THR A 263 41.21 -25.75 -14.70
N LEU A 264 41.86 -26.76 -14.13
CA LEU A 264 42.16 -26.82 -12.69
C LEU A 264 43.09 -25.67 -12.22
N PRO A 265 44.21 -25.37 -12.90
CA PRO A 265 45.07 -24.24 -12.52
C PRO A 265 44.36 -22.87 -12.62
N THR A 266 43.44 -22.71 -13.58
CA THR A 266 42.68 -21.47 -13.75
C THR A 266 41.62 -21.30 -12.67
N GLN A 267 40.97 -22.40 -12.25
CA GLN A 267 40.03 -22.40 -11.13
C GLN A 267 40.71 -22.05 -9.81
N GLU A 268 41.89 -22.62 -9.55
CA GLU A 268 42.70 -22.30 -8.36
C GLU A 268 43.08 -20.82 -8.33
N ALA A 269 43.50 -20.27 -9.47
CA ALA A 269 43.82 -18.85 -9.59
C ALA A 269 42.60 -17.93 -9.40
N ALA A 270 41.39 -18.37 -9.79
CA ALA A 270 40.16 -17.62 -9.51
C ALA A 270 39.78 -17.66 -8.02
N ARG A 271 39.95 -18.81 -7.36
CA ARG A 271 39.73 -18.97 -5.91
C ARG A 271 40.69 -18.11 -5.09
N ALA A 272 41.95 -18.04 -5.49
CA ALA A 272 42.95 -17.19 -4.82
C ALA A 272 42.55 -15.70 -4.83
N ASP A 273 42.01 -15.20 -5.94
CA ASP A 273 41.53 -13.81 -6.03
C ASP A 273 40.32 -13.54 -5.09
N VAL A 274 39.44 -14.54 -4.91
CA VAL A 274 38.32 -14.46 -3.95
C VAL A 274 38.80 -14.55 -2.50
N HIS A 275 39.79 -15.39 -2.19
CA HIS A 275 40.37 -15.45 -0.85
C HIS A 275 41.00 -14.11 -0.45
N ALA A 276 41.69 -13.45 -1.39
CA ALA A 276 42.21 -12.10 -1.19
C ALA A 276 41.10 -11.06 -0.91
N LEU A 277 39.90 -11.24 -1.49
CA LEU A 277 38.72 -10.44 -1.16
C LEU A 277 38.21 -10.76 0.25
N VAL A 278 38.16 -12.02 0.67
CA VAL A 278 37.74 -12.43 2.04
C VAL A 278 38.66 -11.81 3.10
N ASP A 279 39.97 -11.76 2.88
CA ASP A 279 40.92 -11.16 3.84
C ASP A 279 40.70 -9.64 4.01
N ARG A 280 40.24 -8.96 2.95
CA ARG A 280 39.82 -7.55 3.01
C ARG A 280 38.48 -7.42 3.71
N LEU A 281 37.53 -8.30 3.38
CA LEU A 281 36.18 -8.29 3.96
C LEU A 281 36.24 -8.52 5.47
N ARG A 282 37.06 -9.47 5.94
CA ARG A 282 37.29 -9.74 7.37
C ARG A 282 37.57 -8.46 8.16
N ARG A 283 38.43 -7.59 7.63
CA ARG A 283 38.76 -6.30 8.27
C ARG A 283 37.58 -5.32 8.24
N ALA A 284 36.86 -5.25 7.12
CA ALA A 284 35.71 -4.35 6.97
C ALA A 284 34.52 -4.71 7.89
N ILE A 285 34.20 -6.00 8.00
CA ILE A 285 33.05 -6.47 8.79
C ILE A 285 33.41 -6.87 10.23
N GLY A 286 34.70 -7.02 10.55
CA GLY A 286 35.17 -7.48 11.85
C GLY A 286 34.84 -8.96 12.10
N ALA A 287 35.05 -9.81 11.10
CA ALA A 287 34.76 -11.24 11.19
C ALA A 287 35.79 -12.01 12.04
N SER A 288 35.32 -13.07 12.72
CA SER A 288 36.20 -14.00 13.43
C SER A 288 37.01 -14.84 12.44
N ASP A 289 38.06 -15.52 12.93
CA ASP A 289 38.84 -16.45 12.10
C ASP A 289 37.99 -17.60 11.55
N GLU A 290 37.09 -18.14 12.37
CA GLU A 290 36.15 -19.21 11.97
C GLU A 290 35.18 -18.75 10.89
N GLU A 291 34.63 -17.54 11.01
CA GLU A 291 33.77 -16.97 9.98
C GLU A 291 34.51 -16.67 8.69
N ALA A 292 35.74 -16.15 8.78
CA ALA A 292 36.57 -15.92 7.60
C ALA A 292 36.80 -17.22 6.83
N GLU A 293 36.96 -18.34 7.54
CA GLU A 293 37.06 -19.66 6.92
C GLU A 293 35.74 -20.11 6.28
N ASN A 294 34.60 -19.85 6.92
CA ASN A 294 33.29 -20.08 6.32
C ASN A 294 33.07 -19.23 5.05
N TRP A 295 33.53 -17.98 5.04
CA TRP A 295 33.54 -17.12 3.83
C TRP A 295 34.44 -17.70 2.74
N ARG A 296 35.64 -18.21 3.07
CA ARG A 296 36.53 -18.88 2.09
C ARG A 296 35.92 -20.15 1.53
N ARG A 297 35.13 -20.88 2.34
CA ARG A 297 34.43 -22.09 1.90
C ARG A 297 33.29 -21.78 0.91
N VAL A 298 32.47 -20.78 1.20
CA VAL A 298 31.20 -20.56 0.48
C VAL A 298 31.33 -19.52 -0.64
N LEU A 299 32.13 -18.47 -0.47
CA LEU A 299 32.22 -17.37 -1.44
C LEU A 299 32.72 -17.80 -2.83
N PRO A 300 33.62 -18.78 -2.98
CA PRO A 300 33.98 -19.33 -4.29
C PRO A 300 32.81 -19.92 -5.08
N ALA A 301 31.71 -20.34 -4.42
CA ALA A 301 30.54 -20.89 -5.11
C ALA A 301 29.89 -19.85 -6.04
N LEU A 302 29.96 -18.54 -5.72
CA LEU A 302 29.47 -17.47 -6.59
C LEU A 302 30.22 -17.40 -7.91
N LEU A 303 31.50 -17.78 -7.92
CA LEU A 303 32.31 -17.69 -9.13
C LEU A 303 31.72 -18.54 -10.25
N ASP A 304 31.13 -19.70 -9.92
CA ASP A 304 30.58 -20.63 -10.90
C ASP A 304 29.70 -19.88 -11.92
N LYS A 305 28.82 -18.99 -11.48
CA LYS A 305 27.85 -18.30 -12.36
C LYS A 305 28.17 -16.82 -12.60
N ALA A 306 29.24 -16.29 -11.99
CA ALA A 306 29.61 -14.87 -12.04
C ALA A 306 30.08 -14.37 -13.40
N ASP A 307 30.22 -15.24 -14.39
CA ASP A 307 30.72 -14.89 -15.71
C ASP A 307 29.65 -14.94 -16.83
N GLN A 308 28.42 -15.35 -16.48
CA GLN A 308 27.33 -15.63 -17.42
C GLN A 308 26.36 -14.44 -17.55
N GLY A 309 26.43 -13.70 -18.66
CA GLY A 309 25.55 -12.55 -18.98
C GLY A 309 26.28 -11.20 -19.08
N VAL A 310 25.57 -10.12 -19.42
CA VAL A 310 26.17 -8.76 -19.55
C VAL A 310 26.51 -8.15 -18.18
N ARG A 311 25.71 -8.46 -17.16
CA ARG A 311 25.93 -8.11 -15.74
C ARG A 311 25.35 -9.21 -14.84
N PRO A 312 26.03 -10.36 -14.68
CA PRO A 312 25.58 -11.42 -13.80
C PRO A 312 25.43 -10.93 -12.36
N VAL A 313 24.43 -11.49 -11.68
CA VAL A 313 24.09 -11.10 -10.33
C VAL A 313 25.20 -11.52 -9.37
N GLU A 314 25.81 -12.68 -9.59
CA GLU A 314 26.89 -13.24 -8.78
C GLU A 314 28.16 -12.38 -8.85
N ALA A 315 28.54 -11.88 -10.03
CA ALA A 315 29.62 -10.88 -10.14
C ALA A 315 29.24 -9.58 -9.43
N SER A 316 27.98 -9.16 -9.55
CA SER A 316 27.51 -7.93 -8.92
C SER A 316 27.57 -8.01 -7.39
N ILE A 317 27.26 -9.17 -6.80
CA ILE A 317 27.44 -9.46 -5.37
C ILE A 317 28.91 -9.32 -4.97
N LEU A 318 29.81 -9.96 -5.72
CA LEU A 318 31.25 -9.88 -5.46
C LEU A 318 31.74 -8.42 -5.54
N TYR A 319 31.28 -7.65 -6.52
CA TYR A 319 31.62 -6.23 -6.66
C TYR A 319 31.07 -5.38 -5.51
N ASP A 320 29.87 -5.68 -5.00
CA ASP A 320 29.31 -5.00 -3.83
C ASP A 320 30.17 -5.29 -2.58
N LEU A 321 30.62 -6.54 -2.40
CA LEU A 321 31.55 -6.89 -1.31
C LEU A 321 32.89 -6.16 -1.46
N GLN A 322 33.46 -6.10 -2.66
CA GLN A 322 34.69 -5.32 -2.91
C GLN A 322 34.48 -3.83 -2.65
N ARG A 323 33.30 -3.29 -2.97
CA ARG A 323 32.95 -1.90 -2.67
C ARG A 323 32.80 -1.68 -1.16
N ALA A 324 32.22 -2.62 -0.43
CA ALA A 324 32.17 -2.58 1.03
C ALA A 324 33.58 -2.54 1.65
N CYS A 325 34.52 -3.35 1.13
CA CYS A 325 35.93 -3.28 1.54
C CYS A 325 36.55 -1.92 1.24
N ARG A 326 36.37 -1.39 0.02
CA ARG A 326 36.90 -0.08 -0.37
C ARG A 326 36.34 1.07 0.46
N ASP A 327 35.04 1.07 0.73
CA ASP A 327 34.39 2.10 1.55
C ASP A 327 34.84 2.04 3.03
N HIS A 328 35.43 0.92 3.47
CA HIS A 328 36.09 0.79 4.78
C HIS A 328 37.58 1.19 4.76
N GLU A 329 38.31 0.83 3.70
CA GLU A 329 39.75 1.03 3.56
C GLU A 329 40.14 2.48 3.23
N GLU A 330 39.33 3.17 2.40
CA GLU A 330 39.65 4.50 1.90
C GLU A 330 38.84 5.59 2.61
N PRO A 331 39.49 6.58 3.25
CA PRO A 331 38.77 7.72 3.81
C PRO A 331 38.13 8.57 2.69
N VAL A 332 36.88 8.95 2.91
CA VAL A 332 36.09 9.82 2.03
C VAL A 332 36.20 11.26 2.53
N TYR A 333 36.40 12.19 1.60
CA TYR A 333 36.50 13.62 1.90
C TYR A 333 35.43 14.42 1.16
N ALA A 334 34.74 15.30 1.89
CA ALA A 334 33.95 16.38 1.31
C ALA A 334 34.88 17.53 0.90
N LEU A 335 34.52 18.19 -0.21
CA LEU A 335 35.15 19.40 -0.72
C LEU A 335 34.16 20.55 -0.60
N ASP A 336 34.27 21.35 0.46
CA ASP A 336 33.33 22.45 0.72
C ASP A 336 34.03 23.81 0.69
N ALA A 337 34.16 24.35 -0.53
CA ALA A 337 34.74 25.68 -0.74
C ALA A 337 33.80 26.80 -0.29
N ALA A 338 32.49 26.62 -0.38
CA ALA A 338 31.51 27.62 0.03
C ALA A 338 31.60 27.84 1.55
N GLU A 339 31.64 26.76 2.32
CA GLU A 339 31.78 26.82 3.78
C GLU A 339 33.17 27.32 4.22
N TRP A 340 34.23 27.00 3.47
CA TRP A 340 35.56 27.61 3.69
C TRP A 340 35.53 29.14 3.51
N VAL A 341 34.90 29.64 2.44
CA VAL A 341 34.74 31.09 2.22
C VAL A 341 33.89 31.73 3.32
N LEU A 342 32.71 31.17 3.61
CA LEU A 342 31.78 31.71 4.61
C LEU A 342 32.34 31.67 6.04
N SER A 343 33.21 30.70 6.34
CA SER A 343 33.89 30.60 7.63
C SER A 343 35.17 31.44 7.72
N VAL A 344 35.51 32.20 6.67
CA VAL A 344 36.74 32.99 6.56
C VAL A 344 37.98 32.11 6.83
N GLY A 345 38.01 30.94 6.21
CA GLY A 345 39.11 29.98 6.32
C GLY A 345 39.19 29.19 7.62
N LYS A 346 38.25 29.35 8.57
CA LYS A 346 38.24 28.60 9.83
C LYS A 346 37.90 27.12 9.65
N ARG A 347 37.11 26.76 8.62
CA ARG A 347 36.79 25.37 8.27
C ARG A 347 37.63 24.95 7.06
N PRO A 348 38.27 23.77 7.06
CA PRO A 348 39.10 23.34 5.95
C PRO A 348 38.26 23.00 4.70
N ILE A 349 38.78 23.29 3.50
CA ILE A 349 38.14 22.92 2.22
C ILE A 349 37.98 21.40 2.12
N ARG A 350 38.98 20.65 2.61
CA ARG A 350 38.98 19.18 2.65
C ARG A 350 38.55 18.72 4.05
N ARG A 351 37.35 18.14 4.17
CA ARG A 351 36.80 17.63 5.43
C ARG A 351 36.62 16.11 5.39
N PRO A 352 37.16 15.33 6.36
CA PRO A 352 36.95 13.88 6.41
C PRO A 352 35.52 13.53 6.85
N LEU A 353 34.94 12.49 6.23
CA LEU A 353 33.58 12.01 6.52
C LEU A 353 33.62 10.65 7.23
N ASP A 354 34.09 10.64 8.48
CA ASP A 354 34.40 9.41 9.23
C ASP A 354 33.17 8.55 9.57
N SER A 355 31.98 9.16 9.57
CA SER A 355 30.70 8.50 9.89
C SER A 355 30.12 7.70 8.71
N GLU A 356 30.53 7.98 7.47
CA GLU A 356 29.91 7.35 6.28
C GLU A 356 30.19 5.85 6.16
N ARG A 357 31.35 5.39 6.61
CA ARG A 357 31.71 3.96 6.58
C ARG A 357 30.72 3.09 7.36
N PHE A 358 30.12 3.63 8.43
CA PHE A 358 29.13 2.91 9.25
C PHE A 358 27.82 2.66 8.49
N VAL A 359 27.58 3.41 7.40
CA VAL A 359 26.32 3.42 6.69
C VAL A 359 26.48 2.87 5.26
N ARG A 360 27.58 3.15 4.58
CA ARG A 360 27.88 2.63 3.25
C ARG A 360 28.15 1.12 3.25
N VAL A 361 28.90 0.61 4.23
CA VAL A 361 29.21 -0.83 4.34
C VAL A 361 27.94 -1.69 4.44
N PRO A 362 27.01 -1.46 5.39
CA PRO A 362 25.77 -2.23 5.44
C PRO A 362 24.90 -2.04 4.20
N ALA A 363 24.89 -0.86 3.58
CA ALA A 363 24.17 -0.63 2.32
C ALA A 363 24.70 -1.50 1.16
N GLN A 364 26.02 -1.63 1.01
CA GLN A 364 26.61 -2.54 0.03
C GLN A 364 26.29 -4.02 0.36
N LEU A 365 26.35 -4.41 1.63
CA LEU A 365 26.02 -5.77 2.06
C LEU A 365 24.54 -6.12 1.81
N ARG A 366 23.60 -5.18 2.02
CA ARG A 366 22.19 -5.40 1.67
C ARG A 366 21.96 -5.46 0.18
N THR A 367 22.69 -4.67 -0.60
CA THR A 367 22.66 -4.77 -2.06
C THR A 367 23.14 -6.15 -2.51
N ALA A 368 24.20 -6.66 -1.88
CA ALA A 368 24.71 -8.02 -2.09
C ALA A 368 23.70 -9.10 -1.67
N LEU A 369 23.05 -8.96 -0.51
CA LEU A 369 22.02 -9.90 -0.03
C LEU A 369 20.78 -9.89 -0.93
N HIS A 370 20.30 -8.73 -1.34
CA HIS A 370 19.17 -8.61 -2.27
C HIS A 370 19.50 -9.28 -3.60
N ARG A 371 20.72 -9.09 -4.10
CA ARG A 371 21.20 -9.75 -5.31
C ARG A 371 21.39 -11.26 -5.11
N LEU A 372 21.72 -11.73 -3.91
CA LEU A 372 21.85 -13.17 -3.62
C LEU A 372 20.59 -13.97 -3.96
N THR A 373 19.41 -13.36 -3.85
CA THR A 373 18.13 -14.00 -4.24
C THR A 373 18.06 -14.39 -5.72
N ALA A 374 18.74 -13.63 -6.58
CA ALA A 374 18.84 -13.88 -8.01
C ALA A 374 20.18 -14.53 -8.40
N ALA A 375 20.98 -14.95 -7.41
CA ALA A 375 22.18 -15.74 -7.63
C ALA A 375 21.85 -17.23 -7.79
N ARG A 376 22.43 -17.84 -8.82
CA ARG A 376 22.32 -19.26 -9.11
C ARG A 376 23.35 -20.03 -8.28
N LEU A 377 22.92 -20.47 -7.10
CA LEU A 377 23.68 -21.24 -6.12
C LEU A 377 22.85 -22.44 -5.67
N SER A 378 23.50 -23.50 -5.21
CA SER A 378 22.81 -24.57 -4.49
C SER A 378 22.05 -23.99 -3.30
N ASP A 379 20.95 -24.62 -2.90
CA ASP A 379 20.18 -24.12 -1.76
C ASP A 379 21.04 -24.11 -0.48
N ALA A 380 21.91 -25.12 -0.31
CA ALA A 380 22.89 -25.16 0.78
C ALA A 380 23.87 -23.98 0.75
N ASP A 381 24.46 -23.64 -0.41
CA ASP A 381 25.42 -22.53 -0.52
C ASP A 381 24.73 -21.17 -0.45
N ARG A 382 23.53 -21.04 -1.02
CA ARG A 382 22.72 -19.83 -0.92
C ARG A 382 22.33 -19.57 0.52
N GLN A 383 21.87 -20.59 1.25
CA GLN A 383 21.53 -20.47 2.66
C GLN A 383 22.76 -20.14 3.51
N ALA A 384 23.89 -20.81 3.26
CA ALA A 384 25.13 -20.55 3.97
C ALA A 384 25.62 -19.11 3.70
N LEU A 385 25.61 -18.64 2.46
CA LEU A 385 26.03 -17.29 2.10
C LEU A 385 25.02 -16.23 2.59
N ALA A 386 23.73 -16.53 2.55
CA ALA A 386 22.68 -15.68 3.11
C ALA A 386 22.81 -15.56 4.62
N ALA A 387 23.18 -16.64 5.32
CA ALA A 387 23.46 -16.63 6.75
C ALA A 387 24.69 -15.76 7.05
N LEU A 388 25.77 -15.93 6.28
CA LEU A 388 26.99 -15.12 6.42
C LEU A 388 26.73 -13.62 6.13
N LEU A 389 25.99 -13.29 5.07
CA LEU A 389 25.60 -11.92 4.73
C LEU A 389 24.65 -11.31 5.76
N ARG A 390 23.62 -12.05 6.20
CA ARG A 390 22.71 -11.59 7.27
C ARG A 390 23.49 -11.34 8.56
N GLY A 391 24.34 -12.27 8.99
CA GLY A 391 25.20 -12.08 10.16
C GLY A 391 26.19 -10.92 10.00
N ALA A 392 26.69 -10.64 8.79
CA ALA A 392 27.51 -9.47 8.51
C ALA A 392 26.71 -8.15 8.54
N ILE A 393 25.49 -8.15 7.99
CA ILE A 393 24.56 -7.01 8.03
C ILE A 393 24.15 -6.72 9.46
N GLU A 394 23.72 -7.72 10.23
CA GLU A 394 23.33 -7.57 11.64
C GLU A 394 24.46 -6.96 12.48
N ARG A 395 25.71 -7.38 12.26
CA ARG A 395 26.87 -6.78 12.94
C ARG A 395 27.17 -5.36 12.48
N ALA A 396 27.06 -5.10 11.18
CA ALA A 396 27.24 -3.75 10.65
C ALA A 396 26.14 -2.80 11.18
N GLU A 397 24.90 -3.25 11.23
CA GLU A 397 23.76 -2.55 11.82
C GLU A 397 23.93 -2.36 13.32
N ARG A 398 24.39 -3.36 14.05
CA ARG A 398 24.69 -3.25 15.48
C ARG A 398 25.72 -2.17 15.75
N ARG A 399 26.83 -2.15 15.00
CA ARG A 399 27.86 -1.09 15.08
C ARG A 399 27.31 0.29 14.71
N LEU A 400 26.43 0.37 13.72
CA LEU A 400 25.72 1.60 13.34
C LEU A 400 24.85 2.10 14.51
N ARG A 401 24.04 1.23 15.11
CA ARG A 401 23.17 1.56 16.24
C ARG A 401 23.98 1.95 17.48
N GLU A 402 25.02 1.19 17.83
CA GLU A 402 25.95 1.51 18.93
C GLU A 402 26.60 2.89 18.76
N ARG A 403 26.93 3.28 17.52
CA ARG A 403 27.52 4.59 17.22
C ARG A 403 26.51 5.73 17.28
N PHE A 404 25.34 5.59 16.63
CA PHE A 404 24.41 6.70 16.41
C PHE A 404 23.27 6.79 17.41
N ARG A 405 22.88 5.70 18.08
CA ARG A 405 21.84 5.73 19.14
C ARG A 405 22.15 6.75 20.25
N PRO A 406 23.35 6.78 20.87
CA PRO A 406 23.64 7.77 21.90
C PRO A 406 23.60 9.20 21.34
N ILE A 407 24.15 9.41 20.13
CA ILE A 407 24.16 10.72 19.46
C ILE A 407 22.73 11.24 19.24
N LEU A 408 21.83 10.40 18.73
CA LEU A 408 20.43 10.76 18.49
C LEU A 408 19.71 11.00 19.81
N THR A 409 19.90 10.14 20.80
CA THR A 409 19.25 10.25 22.12
C THR A 409 19.66 11.55 22.81
N ASP A 410 20.96 11.83 22.89
CA ASP A 410 21.48 13.06 23.49
C ASP A 410 21.05 14.30 22.71
N ALA A 411 21.06 14.26 21.37
CA ALA A 411 20.63 15.39 20.56
C ALA A 411 19.13 15.70 20.74
N LEU A 412 18.28 14.67 20.84
CA LEU A 412 16.85 14.84 21.10
C LEU A 412 16.59 15.35 22.53
N HIS A 413 17.31 14.82 23.54
CA HIS A 413 17.23 15.34 24.90
C HIS A 413 17.64 16.81 24.99
N ASP A 414 18.72 17.21 24.31
CA ASP A 414 19.20 18.59 24.31
C ASP A 414 18.32 19.53 23.47
N ALA A 415 17.52 18.99 22.55
CA ALA A 415 16.43 19.71 21.90
C ALA A 415 15.20 19.90 22.82
N GLY A 416 15.22 19.33 24.04
CA GLY A 416 14.14 19.46 25.03
C GLY A 416 13.15 18.29 25.04
N LEU A 417 13.40 17.20 24.30
CA LEU A 417 12.58 16.00 24.36
C LEU A 417 13.00 15.15 25.56
N GLN A 418 12.63 15.60 26.76
CA GLN A 418 12.87 14.89 28.02
C GLN A 418 11.59 14.16 28.44
N PRO A 419 11.58 12.81 28.47
CA PRO A 419 10.39 12.05 28.78
C PRO A 419 10.16 12.04 30.30
N ALA A 420 8.94 12.38 30.73
CA ALA A 420 8.54 12.36 32.14
C ALA A 420 7.87 11.04 32.56
N SER A 421 7.20 10.37 31.62
CA SER A 421 6.43 9.13 31.85
C SER A 421 7.03 7.91 31.13
N LEU A 422 6.56 6.70 31.46
CA LEU A 422 6.93 5.48 30.73
C LEU A 422 6.47 5.52 29.26
N PRO A 423 5.23 5.93 28.94
CA PRO A 423 4.81 6.12 27.55
C PRO A 423 5.65 7.14 26.77
N GLU A 424 6.07 8.24 27.39
CA GLU A 424 6.96 9.21 26.73
C GLU A 424 8.36 8.64 26.49
N ARG A 425 8.90 7.84 27.43
CA ARG A 425 10.18 7.12 27.23
C ARG A 425 10.09 6.16 26.04
N ALA A 426 9.06 5.31 26.02
CA ALA A 426 8.82 4.39 24.91
C ALA A 426 8.62 5.14 23.58
N ALA A 427 7.95 6.29 23.59
CA ALA A 427 7.77 7.13 22.40
C ALA A 427 9.08 7.76 21.91
N LEU A 428 9.97 8.19 22.81
CA LEU A 428 11.29 8.72 22.47
C LEU A 428 12.20 7.62 21.92
N GLU A 429 12.29 6.47 22.60
CA GLU A 429 13.05 5.30 22.13
C GLU A 429 12.55 4.85 20.76
N LYS A 430 11.24 4.82 20.56
CA LYS A 430 10.64 4.54 19.25
C LYS A 430 11.09 5.53 18.18
N ALA A 431 11.09 6.83 18.47
CA ALA A 431 11.54 7.85 17.52
C ALA A 431 13.02 7.65 17.18
N VAL A 432 13.87 7.34 18.16
CA VAL A 432 15.29 7.02 17.93
C VAL A 432 15.44 5.80 17.02
N GLU A 433 14.70 4.72 17.28
CA GLU A 433 14.78 3.52 16.44
C GLU A 433 14.19 3.73 15.03
N GLU A 434 13.14 4.55 14.87
CA GLU A 434 12.61 4.94 13.55
C GLU A 434 13.66 5.72 12.74
N LEU A 435 14.38 6.65 13.37
CA LEU A 435 15.45 7.40 12.73
C LEU A 435 16.66 6.51 12.41
N LEU A 436 17.02 5.59 13.30
CA LEU A 436 18.09 4.61 13.05
C LEU A 436 17.74 3.66 11.91
N ASP A 437 16.49 3.22 11.83
CA ASP A 437 16.01 2.41 10.71
C ASP A 437 16.08 3.19 9.40
N ARG A 438 15.76 4.49 9.43
CA ARG A 438 15.90 5.35 8.24
C ARG A 438 17.36 5.47 7.82
N VAL A 439 18.27 5.81 8.75
CA VAL A 439 19.73 5.86 8.50
C VAL A 439 20.22 4.53 7.94
N SER A 440 19.76 3.43 8.53
CA SER A 440 20.09 2.08 8.12
C SER A 440 19.63 1.81 6.69
N ALA A 441 18.39 2.13 6.34
CA ALA A 441 17.78 1.82 5.04
C ALA A 441 18.24 2.72 3.89
N SER A 442 18.15 4.05 4.05
CA SER A 442 18.46 5.03 2.98
C SER A 442 19.93 5.42 2.92
N GLY A 443 20.66 5.19 4.01
CA GLY A 443 22.05 5.54 4.12
C GLY A 443 22.34 6.99 4.54
N PHE A 444 21.29 7.76 4.82
CA PHE A 444 21.36 9.15 5.29
C PHE A 444 20.09 9.52 6.05
N LEU A 445 20.13 10.63 6.78
CA LEU A 445 18.99 11.18 7.50
C LEU A 445 18.79 12.64 7.10
N THR A 446 17.58 13.06 6.75
CA THR A 446 17.28 14.45 6.38
C THR A 446 16.57 15.21 7.50
N PHE A 447 16.59 16.54 7.41
CA PHE A 447 15.76 17.41 8.26
C PHE A 447 14.27 17.04 8.22
N ALA A 448 13.74 16.73 7.02
CA ALA A 448 12.35 16.33 6.86
C ALA A 448 12.05 15.01 7.58
N ASP A 449 12.96 14.02 7.50
CA ASP A 449 12.79 12.74 8.22
C ASP A 449 12.69 12.96 9.75
N VAL A 450 13.56 13.82 10.31
CA VAL A 450 13.59 14.14 11.75
C VAL A 450 12.33 14.89 12.17
N ARG A 451 11.97 15.94 11.43
CA ARG A 451 10.75 16.72 11.66
C ARG A 451 9.52 15.81 11.62
N ASP A 452 9.40 14.99 10.58
CA ASP A 452 8.24 14.16 10.36
C ASP A 452 8.13 13.03 11.41
N ALA A 453 9.26 12.45 11.85
CA ALA A 453 9.28 11.51 12.97
C ALA A 453 8.74 12.14 14.26
N ILE A 454 9.11 13.39 14.56
CA ILE A 454 8.58 14.14 15.71
C ILE A 454 7.11 14.53 15.51
N ALA A 455 6.73 14.99 14.30
CA ALA A 455 5.38 15.40 13.95
C ALA A 455 4.38 14.24 13.98
N ARG A 456 4.79 13.02 13.61
CA ARG A 456 3.99 11.78 13.70
C ARG A 456 4.06 11.11 15.07
N GLY A 457 5.21 11.21 15.73
CA GLY A 457 5.48 10.60 17.03
C GLY A 457 4.61 11.16 18.17
N GLN A 458 4.54 10.42 19.28
CA GLN A 458 3.86 10.91 20.48
C GLN A 458 4.75 11.81 21.32
N MET A 459 6.08 11.67 21.23
CA MET A 459 7.02 12.59 21.86
C MET A 459 7.08 13.91 21.06
N LYS A 460 6.60 15.01 21.67
CA LYS A 460 6.49 16.33 21.04
C LYS A 460 7.50 17.31 21.60
N LEU A 461 7.90 18.30 20.80
CA LEU A 461 8.76 19.39 21.25
C LEU A 461 8.06 20.17 22.37
N PRO A 462 8.83 20.64 23.37
CA PRO A 462 8.30 21.51 24.41
C PRO A 462 7.78 22.83 23.79
N ASP A 463 6.74 23.38 24.39
CA ASP A 463 6.26 24.72 24.04
C ASP A 463 7.30 25.78 24.46
N LEU A 464 7.40 26.84 23.67
CA LEU A 464 8.35 27.93 23.88
C LEU A 464 7.82 28.88 24.97
N SER A 465 8.64 29.13 25.99
CA SER A 465 8.25 29.93 27.17
C SER A 465 8.29 31.45 26.94
N GLY A 466 8.89 31.92 25.84
CA GLY A 466 8.91 33.34 25.43
C GLY A 466 10.19 33.80 24.72
N GLY A 467 10.33 35.12 24.53
CA GLY A 467 11.38 35.76 23.73
C GLY A 467 12.85 35.43 24.05
N PRO A 468 13.29 35.15 25.29
CA PRO A 468 14.69 34.83 25.57
C PRO A 468 15.15 33.47 25.02
N GLU A 469 14.24 32.47 24.92
CA GLU A 469 14.53 31.17 24.30
C GLU A 469 14.72 31.27 22.77
N TYR A 470 14.18 32.31 22.13
CA TYR A 470 14.31 32.56 20.69
C TYR A 470 15.72 32.99 20.27
N LEU A 471 16.46 33.71 21.11
CA LEU A 471 17.86 34.07 20.83
C LEU A 471 18.79 32.83 20.76
N GLY A 472 18.37 31.71 21.37
CA GLY A 472 19.03 30.41 21.30
C GLY A 472 18.64 29.55 20.07
N GLY A 473 17.56 29.91 19.36
CA GLY A 473 17.01 29.21 18.20
C GLY A 473 15.92 28.18 18.55
N ASP A 474 14.97 28.01 17.62
CA ASP A 474 13.93 26.99 17.65
C ASP A 474 14.50 25.59 17.99
N PRO A 475 13.86 24.78 18.86
CA PRO A 475 14.32 23.44 19.25
C PRO A 475 14.66 22.53 18.07
N LEU A 476 13.87 22.53 16.99
CA LEU A 476 14.12 21.72 15.81
C LEU A 476 15.31 22.24 15.00
N LEU A 477 15.48 23.57 14.89
CA LEU A 477 16.66 24.16 14.25
C LEU A 477 17.96 23.96 15.06
N ARG A 478 17.88 23.92 16.40
CA ARG A 478 19.00 23.54 17.26
C ARG A 478 19.37 22.07 17.06
N LEU A 479 18.36 21.20 16.98
CA LEU A 479 18.52 19.79 16.65
C LEU A 479 19.19 19.61 15.28
N ASP A 480 18.70 20.32 14.24
CA ASP A 480 19.29 20.32 12.89
C ASP A 480 20.77 20.69 12.90
N LYS A 481 21.11 21.79 13.60
CA LYS A 481 22.50 22.24 13.71
C LYS A 481 23.38 21.22 14.43
N ARG A 482 22.86 20.55 15.47
CA ARG A 482 23.59 19.57 16.26
C ARG A 482 23.79 18.26 15.51
N LEU A 483 22.75 17.72 14.90
CA LEU A 483 22.85 16.51 14.08
C LEU A 483 23.80 16.70 12.90
N ALA A 484 23.80 17.88 12.27
CA ALA A 484 24.75 18.21 11.22
C ALA A 484 26.22 18.20 11.67
N ALA A 485 26.46 18.54 12.94
CA ALA A 485 27.81 18.53 13.50
C ALA A 485 28.23 17.12 13.95
N LEU A 486 27.32 16.36 14.56
CA LEU A 486 27.63 15.06 15.17
C LEU A 486 27.54 13.87 14.20
N MET A 487 26.72 13.99 13.15
CA MET A 487 26.48 12.95 12.15
C MET A 487 26.91 13.42 10.75
N ASP A 488 28.07 14.09 10.66
CA ASP A 488 28.58 14.63 9.39
C ASP A 488 28.71 13.55 8.30
N GLY A 489 28.27 13.88 7.08
CA GLY A 489 28.15 12.96 5.94
C GLY A 489 26.92 12.03 5.97
N VAL A 490 26.30 11.84 7.13
CA VAL A 490 25.10 10.99 7.31
C VAL A 490 23.83 11.84 7.45
N TYR A 491 23.89 12.96 8.18
CA TYR A 491 22.76 13.87 8.32
C TYR A 491 22.83 15.02 7.30
N ARG A 492 21.73 15.23 6.55
CA ARG A 492 21.54 16.31 5.60
C ARG A 492 20.69 17.41 6.21
N ARG A 493 21.29 18.59 6.32
CA ARG A 493 20.59 19.77 6.83
C ARG A 493 19.43 20.18 5.94
N GLY A 494 18.41 20.77 6.56
CA GLY A 494 17.28 21.34 5.84
C GLY A 494 17.74 22.45 4.89
N GLU A 495 17.05 22.59 3.77
CA GLU A 495 17.29 23.69 2.83
C GLU A 495 16.99 25.05 3.49
N SER A 496 17.46 26.14 2.88
CA SER A 496 17.25 27.50 3.43
C SER A 496 15.77 27.84 3.61
N TYR A 497 14.92 27.49 2.64
CA TYR A 497 13.49 27.80 2.67
C TYR A 497 12.73 27.02 3.77
N THR A 498 13.04 25.74 3.99
CA THR A 498 12.45 24.94 5.08
C THR A 498 12.85 25.47 6.45
N ARG A 499 14.12 25.86 6.63
CA ARG A 499 14.60 26.39 7.91
C ARG A 499 14.03 27.77 8.21
N LEU A 500 13.92 28.63 7.19
CA LEU A 500 13.27 29.93 7.33
C LEU A 500 11.81 29.75 7.72
N LEU A 501 11.09 28.85 7.04
CA LEU A 501 9.70 28.57 7.34
C LEU A 501 9.52 28.04 8.77
N GLU A 502 10.35 27.08 9.19
CA GLU A 502 10.35 26.58 10.56
C GLU A 502 10.52 27.72 11.57
N GLY A 503 11.57 28.54 11.40
CA GLY A 503 11.85 29.66 12.29
C GLY A 503 10.70 30.67 12.37
N LEU A 504 10.02 30.96 11.25
CA LEU A 504 8.86 31.85 11.22
C LEU A 504 7.65 31.24 11.93
N THR A 505 7.40 29.95 11.71
CA THR A 505 6.22 29.26 12.27
C THR A 505 6.36 28.89 13.74
N ALA A 506 7.59 28.66 14.23
CA ALA A 506 7.86 28.28 15.61
C ALA A 506 7.32 29.30 16.63
N ILE A 507 7.37 30.61 16.32
CA ILE A 507 6.80 31.65 17.18
C ILE A 507 5.28 31.52 17.25
N GLY A 508 4.63 31.40 16.09
CA GLY A 508 3.19 31.29 15.96
C GLY A 508 2.62 29.99 16.54
N PHE A 509 3.39 28.89 16.54
CA PHE A 509 2.87 27.57 16.91
C PHE A 509 3.40 27.08 18.27
N GLY A 510 4.62 27.47 18.64
CA GLY A 510 5.29 27.06 19.86
C GLY A 510 4.99 27.93 21.08
N THR A 511 4.59 29.19 20.90
CA THR A 511 4.25 30.09 22.04
C THR A 511 2.74 30.15 22.29
N GLN A 512 2.33 30.36 23.54
CA GLN A 512 0.92 30.52 23.89
C GLN A 512 0.28 31.74 23.19
N GLY A 513 0.96 32.89 23.20
CA GLY A 513 0.48 34.12 22.56
C GLY A 513 0.45 34.02 21.03
N GLY A 514 1.48 33.43 20.43
CA GLY A 514 1.52 33.16 18.99
C GLY A 514 0.40 32.23 18.56
N ARG A 515 0.17 31.13 19.29
CA ARG A 515 -0.93 30.20 18.98
C ARG A 515 -2.27 30.87 19.09
N TRP A 516 -2.45 31.69 20.12
CA TRP A 516 -3.67 32.46 20.27
C TRP A 516 -3.88 33.38 19.07
N ALA A 517 -2.85 34.12 18.63
CA ALA A 517 -2.93 34.99 17.46
C ALA A 517 -3.23 34.20 16.18
N VAL A 518 -2.54 33.07 15.94
CA VAL A 518 -2.77 32.23 14.76
C VAL A 518 -4.19 31.68 14.73
N THR A 519 -4.64 31.07 15.82
CA THR A 519 -5.93 30.35 15.85
C THR A 519 -7.14 31.25 16.04
N ASN A 520 -6.98 32.39 16.71
CA ASN A 520 -8.10 33.29 17.01
C ASN A 520 -8.15 34.52 16.09
N VAL A 521 -7.04 34.88 15.43
CA VAL A 521 -6.96 36.06 14.55
C VAL A 521 -6.59 35.66 13.13
N ALA A 522 -5.38 35.12 12.93
CA ALA A 522 -4.85 34.91 11.58
C ALA A 522 -5.72 33.93 10.77
N VAL A 523 -5.92 32.70 11.22
CA VAL A 523 -6.71 31.69 10.48
C VAL A 523 -8.15 32.15 10.20
N PRO A 524 -8.96 32.55 11.19
CA PRO A 524 -10.36 32.90 10.92
C PRO A 524 -10.50 34.20 10.11
N PHE A 525 -9.76 35.26 10.43
CA PHE A 525 -9.94 36.54 9.75
C PHE A 525 -9.16 36.62 8.43
N LEU A 526 -7.95 36.06 8.31
CA LEU A 526 -7.27 36.01 7.01
C LEU A 526 -8.02 35.08 6.05
N GLY A 527 -8.53 33.94 6.53
CA GLY A 527 -9.37 33.05 5.74
C GLY A 527 -10.65 33.73 5.25
N ALA A 528 -11.32 34.49 6.13
CA ALA A 528 -12.50 35.27 5.77
C ALA A 528 -12.18 36.38 4.76
N PHE A 529 -11.04 37.06 4.92
CA PHE A 529 -10.58 38.11 4.01
C PHE A 529 -10.35 37.54 2.60
N LEU A 530 -9.57 36.46 2.52
CA LEU A 530 -9.27 35.79 1.24
C LEU A 530 -10.55 35.31 0.56
N LEU A 531 -11.49 34.71 1.31
CA LEU A 531 -12.76 34.27 0.75
C LEU A 531 -13.64 35.43 0.26
N ALA A 532 -13.69 36.53 1.01
CA ALA A 532 -14.43 37.74 0.61
C ALA A 532 -13.84 38.37 -0.67
N GLU A 533 -12.50 38.44 -0.75
CA GLU A 533 -11.79 38.89 -1.95
C GLU A 533 -12.03 37.96 -3.16
N PHE A 534 -12.05 36.65 -2.94
CA PHE A 534 -12.38 35.69 -4.00
C PHE A 534 -13.81 35.85 -4.53
N VAL A 535 -14.79 36.05 -3.64
CA VAL A 535 -16.18 36.33 -4.05
C VAL A 535 -16.25 37.62 -4.87
N TRP A 536 -15.51 38.65 -4.49
CA TRP A 536 -15.40 39.87 -5.29
C TRP A 536 -14.80 39.61 -6.67
N MET A 537 -13.71 38.83 -6.76
CA MET A 537 -13.08 38.47 -8.03
C MET A 537 -14.03 37.72 -8.98
N LEU A 538 -14.91 36.85 -8.46
CA LEU A 538 -15.94 36.19 -9.28
C LEU A 538 -16.99 37.19 -9.84
N VAL A 539 -17.24 38.28 -9.14
CA VAL A 539 -18.15 39.36 -9.56
C VAL A 539 -17.44 40.38 -10.47
N PHE A 540 -16.10 40.51 -10.34
CA PHE A 540 -15.24 41.48 -11.02
C PHE A 540 -15.33 41.42 -12.56
N ASP A 541 -15.40 40.22 -13.16
CA ASP A 541 -15.46 40.06 -14.63
C ASP A 541 -16.67 40.80 -15.24
N ARG A 542 -17.79 40.89 -14.50
CA ARG A 542 -18.97 41.65 -14.92
C ARG A 542 -18.80 43.16 -14.74
N ARG A 543 -18.09 43.63 -13.71
CA ARG A 543 -17.91 45.07 -13.44
C ARG A 543 -16.77 45.70 -14.22
N ALA A 544 -15.66 45.01 -14.42
CA ALA A 544 -14.55 45.47 -15.26
C ALA A 544 -15.00 45.65 -16.72
N ALA A 545 -15.83 44.74 -17.24
CA ALA A 545 -16.47 44.89 -18.55
C ALA A 545 -17.40 46.11 -18.63
N VAL A 546 -18.02 46.53 -17.53
CA VAL A 546 -18.88 47.72 -17.45
C VAL A 546 -18.07 49.00 -17.31
N ALA A 547 -17.05 49.03 -16.44
CA ALA A 547 -16.15 50.18 -16.25
C ALA A 547 -15.36 50.49 -17.54
N LYS A 548 -14.92 49.45 -18.27
CA LYS A 548 -14.27 49.59 -19.57
C LYS A 548 -15.21 50.17 -20.64
N ARG A 549 -16.50 49.83 -20.60
CA ARG A 549 -17.53 50.44 -21.48
C ARG A 549 -17.83 51.90 -21.09
N ALA A 550 -17.61 52.25 -19.82
CA ALA A 550 -17.84 53.59 -19.28
C ALA A 550 -16.60 54.52 -19.38
N GLY A 551 -15.42 54.01 -19.75
CA GLY A 551 -14.18 54.80 -19.85
C GLY A 551 -13.53 55.13 -18.50
N GLU A 552 -13.90 54.41 -17.44
CA GLU A 552 -13.36 54.59 -16.09
C GLU A 552 -12.04 53.83 -15.92
N ALA A 553 -11.19 54.30 -15.00
CA ALA A 553 -9.95 53.62 -14.65
C ALA A 553 -10.25 52.23 -14.08
N GLU A 554 -9.51 51.21 -14.52
CA GLU A 554 -9.68 49.85 -14.01
C GLU A 554 -9.40 49.84 -12.49
N PRO A 555 -10.30 49.29 -11.65
CA PRO A 555 -10.08 49.20 -10.21
C PRO A 555 -8.82 48.39 -9.91
N ALA A 556 -7.98 48.90 -9.00
CA ALA A 556 -6.80 48.21 -8.49
C ALA A 556 -7.18 47.24 -7.36
N PHE A 557 -6.27 46.32 -7.01
CA PHE A 557 -6.47 45.33 -5.94
C PHE A 557 -6.91 45.94 -4.59
N PHE A 558 -6.48 47.17 -4.28
CA PHE A 558 -6.86 47.91 -3.06
C PHE A 558 -7.84 49.07 -3.34
N SER A 559 -8.53 49.10 -4.47
CA SER A 559 -9.50 50.16 -4.77
C SER A 559 -10.88 49.63 -5.21
N GLY A 560 -11.93 50.33 -4.76
CA GLY A 560 -13.32 49.96 -5.00
C GLY A 560 -13.96 49.28 -3.78
N TRP A 561 -14.26 47.98 -3.87
CA TRP A 561 -15.17 47.27 -2.94
C TRP A 561 -14.59 47.00 -1.55
N ASN A 562 -13.27 46.80 -1.42
CA ASN A 562 -12.60 46.64 -0.13
C ASN A 562 -12.26 47.98 0.57
N ALA A 563 -12.54 49.11 -0.09
CA ALA A 563 -12.54 50.43 0.55
C ALA A 563 -13.90 50.77 1.20
N GLU A 564 -14.95 49.99 0.89
CA GLU A 564 -16.29 50.21 1.40
C GLU A 564 -16.46 49.61 2.81
N TRP A 565 -17.11 50.35 3.71
CA TRP A 565 -17.24 49.95 5.12
C TRP A 565 -18.00 48.63 5.33
N TRP A 566 -18.98 48.32 4.48
CA TRP A 566 -19.78 47.09 4.61
C TRP A 566 -18.96 45.84 4.23
N PHE A 567 -17.88 45.97 3.45
CA PHE A 567 -16.93 44.88 3.21
C PHE A 567 -16.21 44.50 4.50
N HIS A 568 -15.70 45.50 5.22
CA HIS A 568 -15.04 45.26 6.51
C HIS A 568 -15.99 44.66 7.55
N LEU A 569 -17.26 45.09 7.55
CA LEU A 569 -18.29 44.49 8.41
C LEU A 569 -18.55 43.02 8.05
N ALA A 570 -18.72 42.70 6.77
CA ALA A 570 -18.93 41.33 6.29
C ALA A 570 -17.72 40.44 6.57
N TRP A 571 -16.51 40.98 6.36
CA TRP A 571 -15.24 40.31 6.67
C TRP A 571 -15.14 39.97 8.17
N VAL A 572 -15.40 40.93 9.06
CA VAL A 572 -15.37 40.71 10.52
C VAL A 572 -16.45 39.72 10.95
N ALA A 573 -17.67 39.81 10.40
CA ALA A 573 -18.75 38.87 10.70
C ALA A 573 -18.42 37.44 10.26
N LEU A 574 -17.88 37.28 9.04
CA LEU A 574 -17.44 35.99 8.51
C LEU A 574 -16.25 35.43 9.29
N GLY A 575 -15.29 36.28 9.68
CA GLY A 575 -14.19 35.91 10.57
C GLY A 575 -14.69 35.46 11.95
N GLY A 576 -15.70 36.15 12.50
CA GLY A 576 -16.38 35.74 13.74
C GLY A 576 -17.07 34.38 13.62
N LEU A 577 -17.74 34.12 12.50
CA LEU A 577 -18.34 32.80 12.22
C LEU A 577 -17.27 31.70 12.15
N PHE A 578 -16.16 31.94 11.45
CA PHE A 578 -15.05 30.99 11.37
C PHE A 578 -14.42 30.75 12.75
N LEU A 579 -14.24 31.79 13.56
CA LEU A 579 -13.75 31.67 14.93
C LEU A 579 -14.69 30.81 15.80
N LEU A 580 -16.01 31.04 15.71
CA LEU A 580 -17.01 30.25 16.42
C LEU A 580 -16.99 28.79 15.98
N ALA A 581 -16.85 28.52 14.67
CA ALA A 581 -16.70 27.18 14.14
C ALA A 581 -15.40 26.49 14.61
N ILE A 582 -14.31 27.24 14.80
CA ILE A 582 -13.05 26.69 15.32
C ILE A 582 -13.19 26.34 16.82
N ARG A 583 -13.83 27.21 17.61
CA ARG A 583 -13.81 27.15 19.08
C ARG A 583 -14.97 26.37 19.70
N SER A 584 -16.14 26.33 19.06
CA SER A 584 -17.33 25.70 19.62
C SER A 584 -17.63 24.35 18.94
N PRO A 585 -17.58 23.23 19.68
CA PRO A 585 -18.01 21.94 19.13
C PRO A 585 -19.47 21.97 18.73
N GLN A 586 -20.34 22.64 19.50
CA GLN A 586 -21.76 22.79 19.19
C GLN A 586 -22.00 23.48 17.84
N VAL A 587 -21.20 24.50 17.50
CA VAL A 587 -21.29 25.17 16.20
C VAL A 587 -20.82 24.23 15.10
N ARG A 588 -19.74 23.46 15.30
CA ARG A 588 -19.30 22.45 14.33
C ARG A 588 -20.35 21.37 14.11
N ASP A 589 -20.97 20.89 15.17
CA ASP A 589 -22.00 19.86 15.10
C ASP A 589 -23.26 20.41 14.43
N THR A 590 -23.64 21.66 14.72
CA THR A 590 -24.77 22.34 14.06
C THR A 590 -24.49 22.56 12.58
N VAL A 591 -23.33 23.12 12.22
CA VAL A 591 -22.91 23.32 10.83
C VAL A 591 -22.86 21.98 10.11
N SER A 592 -22.27 20.95 10.72
CA SER A 592 -22.20 19.61 10.15
C SER A 592 -23.59 18.99 10.01
N ALA A 593 -24.48 19.16 10.99
CA ALA A 593 -25.86 18.70 10.92
C ALA A 593 -26.65 19.41 9.82
N VAL A 594 -26.45 20.72 9.62
CA VAL A 594 -27.03 21.50 8.53
C VAL A 594 -26.49 21.03 7.18
N PHE A 595 -25.18 20.83 7.05
CA PHE A 595 -24.59 20.27 5.83
C PHE A 595 -25.07 18.84 5.56
N TRP A 596 -25.17 17.99 6.58
CA TRP A 596 -25.68 16.62 6.46
C TRP A 596 -27.17 16.57 6.18
N ALA A 597 -27.96 17.49 6.74
CA ALA A 597 -29.37 17.64 6.41
C ALA A 597 -29.51 18.12 4.97
N GLY A 598 -28.74 19.12 4.55
CA GLY A 598 -28.67 19.60 3.18
C GLY A 598 -28.23 18.51 2.20
N TYR A 599 -27.21 17.72 2.54
CA TYR A 599 -26.79 16.56 1.76
C TYR A 599 -27.88 15.49 1.72
N ARG A 600 -28.54 15.18 2.84
CA ARG A 600 -29.64 14.20 2.86
C ARG A 600 -30.82 14.68 2.00
N VAL A 601 -31.17 15.96 2.06
CA VAL A 601 -32.19 16.56 1.21
C VAL A 601 -31.75 16.53 -0.25
N ALA A 602 -30.53 16.95 -0.56
CA ALA A 602 -30.00 16.95 -1.92
C ALA A 602 -29.90 15.53 -2.49
N ARG A 603 -29.41 14.56 -1.72
CA ARG A 603 -29.39 13.14 -2.08
C ARG A 603 -30.80 12.61 -2.25
N TYR A 604 -31.71 12.93 -1.35
CA TYR A 604 -33.09 12.50 -1.46
C TYR A 604 -33.74 13.06 -2.72
N VAL A 605 -33.64 14.37 -2.96
CA VAL A 605 -34.25 15.07 -4.10
C VAL A 605 -33.60 14.69 -5.42
N CYS A 606 -32.27 14.66 -5.48
CA CYS A 606 -31.52 14.45 -6.72
C CYS A 606 -31.28 12.97 -7.05
N TRP A 607 -31.39 12.05 -6.07
CA TRP A 607 -31.08 10.64 -6.26
C TRP A 607 -32.17 9.69 -5.75
N ASP A 608 -32.45 9.66 -4.45
CA ASP A 608 -33.32 8.61 -3.88
C ASP A 608 -34.78 8.73 -4.36
N LEU A 609 -35.29 9.95 -4.51
CA LEU A 609 -36.63 10.23 -5.02
C LEU A 609 -36.74 9.85 -6.50
N PRO A 610 -35.87 10.31 -7.43
CA PRO A 610 -35.85 9.81 -8.80
C PRO A 610 -35.73 8.28 -8.90
N ALA A 611 -34.84 7.66 -8.11
CA ALA A 611 -34.65 6.21 -8.12
C ALA A 611 -35.89 5.45 -7.61
N ARG A 612 -36.57 5.95 -6.57
CA ARG A 612 -37.84 5.39 -6.08
C ARG A 612 -38.97 5.54 -7.09
N VAL A 613 -39.11 6.73 -7.68
CA VAL A 613 -40.08 6.97 -8.75
C VAL A 613 -39.81 6.03 -9.92
N TRP A 614 -38.55 5.88 -10.34
CA TRP A 614 -38.16 5.00 -11.45
C TRP A 614 -38.31 3.50 -11.15
N SER A 615 -38.12 3.07 -9.90
CA SER A 615 -38.30 1.66 -9.50
C SER A 615 -39.77 1.27 -9.32
N THR A 616 -40.68 2.25 -9.26
CA THR A 616 -42.11 2.00 -9.11
C THR A 616 -42.68 1.31 -10.37
N PRO A 617 -43.40 0.18 -10.26
CA PRO A 617 -43.81 -0.63 -11.41
C PRO A 617 -44.65 0.11 -12.46
N TRP A 618 -45.59 0.96 -12.03
CA TRP A 618 -46.45 1.71 -12.94
C TRP A 618 -45.70 2.80 -13.70
N VAL A 619 -44.70 3.46 -13.08
CA VAL A 619 -43.85 4.46 -13.74
C VAL A 619 -43.05 3.81 -14.85
N ARG A 620 -42.48 2.62 -14.60
CA ARG A 620 -41.80 1.84 -15.64
C ARG A 620 -42.75 1.44 -16.76
N ALA A 621 -43.98 1.06 -16.45
CA ALA A 621 -44.99 0.73 -17.46
C ALA A 621 -45.37 1.95 -18.32
N VAL A 622 -45.51 3.14 -17.73
CA VAL A 622 -45.80 4.39 -18.47
C VAL A 622 -44.62 4.83 -19.33
N VAL A 623 -43.39 4.76 -18.81
CA VAL A 623 -42.18 5.10 -19.58
C VAL A 623 -41.93 4.10 -20.72
N ALA A 624 -42.26 2.83 -20.51
CA ALA A 624 -42.18 1.79 -21.54
C ALA A 624 -43.34 1.84 -22.54
N SER A 625 -44.40 2.61 -22.27
CA SER A 625 -45.54 2.76 -23.19
C SER A 625 -45.12 3.52 -24.46
N ALA A 626 -45.85 3.29 -25.55
CA ALA A 626 -45.62 3.98 -26.82
C ALA A 626 -45.68 5.51 -26.63
N VAL A 627 -46.66 6.01 -25.87
CA VAL A 627 -46.81 7.45 -25.57
C VAL A 627 -45.61 7.99 -24.80
N GLY A 628 -45.14 7.27 -23.79
CA GLY A 628 -43.95 7.65 -23.00
C GLY A 628 -42.68 7.70 -23.85
N GLN A 629 -42.46 6.71 -24.71
CA GLN A 629 -41.33 6.67 -25.64
C GLN A 629 -41.39 7.79 -26.69
N THR A 630 -42.58 8.12 -27.19
CA THR A 630 -42.77 9.23 -28.14
C THR A 630 -42.41 10.57 -27.48
N VAL A 631 -42.87 10.83 -26.25
CA VAL A 631 -42.54 12.07 -25.51
C VAL A 631 -41.04 12.18 -25.22
N LEU A 632 -40.38 11.08 -24.86
CA LEU A 632 -38.94 11.07 -24.60
C LEU A 632 -38.11 11.33 -25.87
N ASN A 633 -38.48 10.69 -26.98
CA ASN A 633 -37.68 10.73 -28.21
C ASN A 633 -37.96 11.97 -29.08
N LEU A 634 -39.18 12.52 -29.07
CA LEU A 634 -39.53 13.74 -29.83
C LEU A 634 -39.52 15.02 -28.98
N GLY A 635 -39.59 14.91 -27.66
CA GLY A 635 -39.63 16.06 -26.75
C GLY A 635 -38.36 16.18 -25.91
N LEU A 636 -38.23 15.32 -24.90
CA LEU A 636 -37.28 15.54 -23.80
C LEU A 636 -35.81 15.44 -24.22
N LYS A 637 -35.42 14.40 -24.97
CA LYS A 637 -34.02 14.22 -25.42
C LYS A 637 -33.58 15.32 -26.40
N PRO A 638 -34.39 15.68 -27.43
CA PRO A 638 -34.05 16.80 -28.32
C PRO A 638 -33.93 18.15 -27.59
N LEU A 639 -34.79 18.41 -26.61
CA LEU A 639 -34.74 19.62 -25.78
C LEU A 639 -33.48 19.68 -24.92
N ALA A 640 -33.07 18.56 -24.34
CA ALA A 640 -31.84 18.48 -23.57
C ALA A 640 -30.61 18.76 -24.46
N LEU A 641 -30.54 18.13 -25.64
CA LEU A 641 -29.45 18.35 -26.59
C LEU A 641 -29.43 19.78 -27.13
N SER A 642 -30.59 20.35 -27.47
CA SER A 642 -30.67 21.75 -27.92
C SER A 642 -30.27 22.71 -26.81
N GLY A 643 -30.65 22.44 -25.57
CA GLY A 643 -30.23 23.22 -24.40
C GLY A 643 -28.71 23.25 -24.22
N VAL A 644 -28.03 22.11 -24.41
CA VAL A 644 -26.56 22.04 -24.38
C VAL A 644 -25.94 22.84 -25.53
N LEU A 645 -26.45 22.69 -26.76
CA LEU A 645 -25.95 23.44 -27.91
C LEU A 645 -26.14 24.95 -27.73
N TRP A 646 -27.27 25.39 -27.17
CA TRP A 646 -27.50 26.80 -26.84
C TRP A 646 -26.56 27.33 -25.75
N ALA A 647 -26.16 26.48 -24.79
CA ALA A 647 -25.19 26.87 -23.77
C ALA A 647 -23.78 27.03 -24.33
N LEU A 648 -23.35 26.14 -25.24
CA LEU A 648 -22.02 26.15 -25.85
C LEU A 648 -21.86 27.22 -26.94
N PHE A 649 -22.89 27.41 -27.78
CA PHE A 649 -22.89 28.35 -28.90
C PHE A 649 -23.82 29.52 -28.63
N ARG A 650 -23.64 30.12 -27.45
CA ARG A 650 -24.54 31.16 -26.93
C ARG A 650 -24.65 32.34 -27.88
N GLU A 651 -23.53 32.87 -28.36
CA GLU A 651 -23.50 34.05 -29.23
C GLU A 651 -24.16 33.79 -30.59
N GLN A 652 -24.03 32.57 -31.14
CA GLN A 652 -24.55 32.22 -32.47
C GLN A 652 -26.02 31.79 -32.44
N LEU A 653 -26.48 31.10 -31.39
CA LEU A 653 -27.80 30.48 -31.33
C LEU A 653 -28.81 31.22 -30.43
N TRP A 654 -28.34 31.92 -29.39
CA TRP A 654 -29.24 32.65 -28.48
C TRP A 654 -29.60 34.03 -29.03
N ASP A 655 -28.62 34.74 -29.59
CA ASP A 655 -28.79 36.10 -30.13
C ASP A 655 -29.30 36.11 -31.59
N GLY A 656 -29.30 34.95 -32.26
CA GLY A 656 -29.88 34.75 -33.61
C GLY A 656 -31.41 34.72 -33.68
N GLY A 657 -32.13 34.97 -32.58
CA GLY A 657 -33.59 35.08 -32.53
C GLY A 657 -34.35 33.74 -32.47
N TRP A 658 -35.69 33.81 -32.50
CA TRP A 658 -36.57 32.65 -32.29
C TRP A 658 -36.48 31.60 -33.41
N ALA A 659 -36.15 32.01 -34.64
CA ALA A 659 -36.01 31.12 -35.79
C ALA A 659 -34.79 30.19 -35.62
N ALA A 660 -33.65 30.71 -35.18
CA ALA A 660 -32.46 29.90 -34.88
C ALA A 660 -32.74 28.87 -33.77
N ARG A 661 -33.53 29.24 -32.76
CA ARG A 661 -33.96 28.33 -31.68
C ARG A 661 -34.87 27.22 -32.21
N ALA A 662 -35.86 27.56 -33.02
CA ALA A 662 -36.78 26.59 -33.62
C ALA A 662 -36.05 25.61 -34.57
N VAL A 663 -35.14 26.11 -35.40
CA VAL A 663 -34.32 25.29 -36.31
C VAL A 663 -33.38 24.37 -35.53
N THR A 664 -32.74 24.88 -34.47
CA THR A 664 -31.86 24.06 -33.62
C THR A 664 -32.65 22.91 -32.96
N LEU A 665 -33.86 23.19 -32.45
CA LEU A 665 -34.71 22.18 -31.86
C LEU A 665 -35.18 21.14 -32.90
N ALA A 666 -35.60 21.59 -34.09
CA ALA A 666 -35.97 20.67 -35.17
C ALA A 666 -34.79 19.78 -35.62
N ALA A 667 -33.59 20.36 -35.69
CA ALA A 667 -32.37 19.64 -36.01
C ALA A 667 -32.00 18.61 -34.93
N THR A 668 -32.12 18.94 -33.64
CA THR A 668 -31.87 17.97 -32.56
C THR A 668 -32.93 16.87 -32.52
N VAL A 669 -34.20 17.16 -32.82
CA VAL A 669 -35.26 16.15 -32.98
C VAL A 669 -34.89 15.18 -34.09
N PHE A 670 -34.41 15.68 -35.23
CA PHE A 670 -33.96 14.85 -36.33
C PHE A 670 -32.76 13.99 -35.94
N VAL A 671 -31.69 14.61 -35.41
CA VAL A 671 -30.45 13.93 -35.03
C VAL A 671 -30.71 12.81 -34.02
N VAL A 672 -31.43 13.07 -32.93
CA VAL A 672 -31.74 12.08 -31.88
C VAL A 672 -32.49 10.86 -32.41
N ASN A 673 -33.38 11.04 -33.39
CA ASN A 673 -34.25 9.96 -33.89
C ASN A 673 -33.65 9.17 -35.08
N THR A 674 -32.60 9.68 -35.71
CA THR A 674 -31.88 8.97 -36.78
C THR A 674 -31.13 7.73 -36.26
N ARG A 675 -30.81 6.79 -37.16
CA ARG A 675 -29.98 5.61 -36.85
C ARG A 675 -28.61 5.99 -36.24
N PRO A 676 -27.81 6.90 -36.81
CA PRO A 676 -26.54 7.32 -36.21
C PRO A 676 -26.71 8.02 -34.86
N GLY A 677 -27.75 8.83 -34.66
CA GLY A 677 -28.00 9.47 -33.37
C GLY A 677 -28.32 8.48 -32.25
N ARG A 678 -29.13 7.46 -32.53
CA ARG A 678 -29.40 6.37 -31.58
C ARG A 678 -28.17 5.51 -31.27
N ALA A 679 -27.32 5.28 -32.27
CA ALA A 679 -26.04 4.59 -32.06
C ALA A 679 -25.09 5.45 -31.18
N ALA A 680 -25.01 6.75 -31.42
CA ALA A 680 -24.23 7.68 -30.61
C ALA A 680 -24.77 7.77 -29.17
N GLU A 681 -26.10 7.78 -28.97
CA GLU A 681 -26.71 7.71 -27.63
C GLU A 681 -26.28 6.46 -26.87
N GLN A 682 -26.32 5.28 -27.51
CA GLN A 682 -25.87 4.03 -26.89
C GLN A 682 -24.36 4.05 -26.58
N LEU A 683 -23.55 4.63 -27.46
CA LEU A 683 -22.10 4.76 -27.26
C LEU A 683 -21.78 5.73 -26.11
N LEU A 684 -22.50 6.85 -26.02
CA LEU A 684 -22.39 7.80 -24.91
C LEU A 684 -22.86 7.24 -23.58
N LEU A 685 -23.97 6.49 -23.54
CA LEU A 685 -24.43 5.81 -22.33
C LEU A 685 -23.45 4.73 -21.88
N THR A 686 -22.83 4.03 -22.85
CA THR A 686 -21.79 3.03 -22.57
C THR A 686 -20.51 3.70 -22.08
N ALA A 687 -20.09 4.80 -22.71
CA ALA A 687 -18.93 5.60 -22.29
C ALA A 687 -19.16 6.25 -20.92
N ALA A 688 -20.37 6.72 -20.61
CA ALA A 688 -20.72 7.30 -19.31
C ALA A 688 -20.70 6.24 -18.20
N ARG A 689 -21.19 5.02 -18.49
CA ARG A 689 -21.04 3.88 -17.57
C ARG A 689 -19.58 3.50 -17.38
N GLY A 690 -18.81 3.42 -18.47
CA GLY A 690 -17.36 3.20 -18.40
C GLY A 690 -16.62 4.29 -17.62
N LEU A 691 -17.03 5.56 -17.76
CA LEU A 691 -16.48 6.68 -16.99
C LEU A 691 -16.86 6.58 -15.51
N LEU A 692 -18.08 6.18 -15.18
CA LEU A 692 -18.50 5.94 -13.80
C LEU A 692 -17.74 4.78 -13.15
N ASP A 693 -17.47 3.71 -13.91
CA ASP A 693 -16.65 2.58 -13.47
C ASP A 693 -15.16 2.97 -13.32
N VAL A 694 -14.65 3.84 -14.20
CA VAL A 694 -13.30 4.43 -14.08
C VAL A 694 -13.21 5.45 -12.95
N LEU A 695 -14.25 6.25 -12.70
CA LEU A 695 -14.36 7.12 -11.53
C LEU A 695 -14.46 6.28 -10.25
N ALA A 696 -15.14 5.13 -10.31
CA ALA A 696 -15.09 4.08 -9.30
C ALA A 696 -13.76 3.30 -9.29
N SER A 697 -12.77 3.71 -10.11
CA SER A 697 -11.35 3.37 -9.98
C SER A 697 -10.43 4.59 -9.71
N ALA A 698 -10.97 5.81 -9.59
CA ALA A 698 -10.20 7.05 -9.53
C ALA A 698 -9.13 7.03 -8.43
N PRO A 699 -9.41 6.64 -7.18
CA PRO A 699 -8.32 6.57 -6.22
C PRO A 699 -7.26 5.47 -6.47
N ALA A 700 -7.47 4.47 -7.34
CA ALA A 700 -6.40 3.59 -7.82
C ALA A 700 -5.48 4.31 -8.83
N VAL A 701 -6.06 5.15 -9.68
CA VAL A 701 -5.31 6.09 -10.55
C VAL A 701 -4.52 7.08 -9.70
N LEU A 702 -5.12 7.65 -8.65
CA LEU A 702 -4.42 8.54 -7.73
C LEU A 702 -3.30 7.81 -6.95
N ALA A 703 -3.50 6.54 -6.54
CA ALA A 703 -2.44 5.74 -5.92
C ALA A 703 -1.27 5.52 -6.88
N TRP A 704 -1.55 5.13 -8.12
CA TRP A 704 -0.52 4.97 -9.15
C TRP A 704 0.24 6.27 -9.41
N ILE A 705 -0.46 7.42 -9.48
CA ILE A 705 0.18 8.75 -9.60
C ILE A 705 1.08 9.02 -8.39
N ASN A 706 0.62 8.68 -7.17
CA ASN A 706 1.40 8.88 -5.95
C ASN A 706 2.64 7.97 -5.88
N ASP A 707 2.53 6.72 -6.30
CA ASP A 707 3.65 5.77 -6.36
C ASP A 707 4.66 6.19 -7.42
N LEU A 708 4.19 6.52 -8.64
CA LEU A 708 5.01 7.07 -9.71
C LEU A 708 5.75 8.35 -9.25
N PHE A 709 5.08 9.20 -8.48
CA PHE A 709 5.68 10.40 -7.93
C PHE A 709 6.74 10.09 -6.88
N ARG A 710 6.49 9.15 -5.96
CA ARG A 710 7.48 8.70 -4.98
C ARG A 710 8.72 8.14 -5.68
N ASP A 711 8.52 7.30 -6.68
CA ASP A 711 9.60 6.75 -7.51
C ASP A 711 10.37 7.85 -8.24
N LEU A 712 9.68 8.88 -8.74
CA LEU A 712 10.32 10.03 -9.39
C LEU A 712 11.17 10.86 -8.41
N LEU A 713 10.67 11.12 -7.21
CA LEU A 713 11.44 11.81 -6.17
C LEU A 713 12.64 11.00 -5.71
N ASP A 714 12.46 9.69 -5.47
CA ASP A 714 13.54 8.80 -5.09
C ASP A 714 14.60 8.70 -6.20
N ALA A 715 14.18 8.65 -7.47
CA ALA A 715 15.07 8.70 -8.62
C ALA A 715 15.80 10.05 -8.72
N LEU A 716 15.13 11.16 -8.46
CA LEU A 716 15.74 12.49 -8.43
C LEU A 716 16.79 12.58 -7.32
N ASP A 717 16.45 12.18 -6.10
CA ASP A 717 17.37 12.14 -4.96
C ASP A 717 18.55 11.21 -5.22
N TRP A 718 18.31 10.09 -5.90
CA TRP A 718 19.38 9.19 -6.35
C TRP A 718 20.31 9.89 -7.35
N VAL A 719 19.78 10.58 -8.37
CA VAL A 719 20.59 11.32 -9.36
C VAL A 719 21.40 12.42 -8.68
N LEU A 720 20.77 13.21 -7.80
CA LEU A 720 21.44 14.27 -7.05
C LEU A 720 22.56 13.70 -6.16
N THR A 721 22.27 12.61 -5.44
CA THR A 721 23.25 11.93 -4.58
C THR A 721 24.40 11.33 -5.40
N ARG A 722 24.09 10.76 -6.57
CA ARG A 722 25.11 10.19 -7.48
C ARG A 722 26.08 11.25 -7.99
N ALA A 723 25.57 12.44 -8.30
CA ALA A 723 26.37 13.59 -8.71
C ALA A 723 27.21 14.13 -7.54
N GLU A 724 26.64 14.25 -6.35
CA GLU A 724 27.37 14.62 -5.13
C GLU A 724 28.49 13.61 -4.81
N ASP A 725 28.23 12.31 -4.94
CA ASP A 725 29.23 11.25 -4.74
C ASP A 725 30.39 11.32 -5.72
N TRP A 726 30.14 11.80 -6.95
CA TRP A 726 31.20 12.01 -7.93
C TRP A 726 32.13 13.17 -7.56
N LEU A 727 31.58 14.20 -6.91
CA LEU A 727 32.33 15.36 -6.42
C LEU A 727 33.19 15.01 -5.19
N ARG A 728 32.82 13.98 -4.40
CA ARG A 728 33.56 13.54 -3.22
C ARG A 728 34.91 12.91 -3.56
N LEU A 729 35.94 13.26 -2.79
CA LEU A 729 37.29 12.72 -2.95
C LEU A 729 37.47 11.40 -2.21
N ARG A 730 38.08 10.41 -2.87
CA ARG A 730 38.50 9.14 -2.26
C ARG A 730 40.03 9.05 -2.25
N GLY A 731 40.62 8.76 -1.10
CA GLY A 731 42.07 8.56 -0.96
C GLY A 731 42.92 9.80 -1.30
N ARG A 732 44.08 9.58 -1.93
CA ARG A 732 45.02 10.64 -2.34
C ARG A 732 44.89 10.94 -3.84
N ALA A 733 43.96 11.83 -4.21
CA ALA A 733 43.86 12.31 -5.58
C ALA A 733 44.88 13.44 -5.87
N GLY A 734 45.30 13.56 -7.12
CA GLY A 734 46.17 14.65 -7.56
C GLY A 734 45.51 16.04 -7.50
N PRO A 735 46.30 17.13 -7.39
CA PRO A 735 45.79 18.49 -7.16
C PRO A 735 44.81 18.99 -8.24
N LEU A 736 45.01 18.61 -9.50
CA LEU A 736 44.08 18.97 -10.59
C LEU A 736 42.68 18.37 -10.40
N SER A 737 42.58 17.14 -9.89
CA SER A 737 41.31 16.48 -9.60
C SER A 737 40.56 17.18 -8.45
N VAL A 738 41.31 17.65 -7.43
CA VAL A 738 40.76 18.44 -6.33
C VAL A 738 40.17 19.76 -6.84
N ILE A 739 40.94 20.52 -7.63
CA ILE A 739 40.51 21.82 -8.16
C ILE A 739 39.27 21.67 -9.05
N ALA A 740 39.27 20.70 -9.98
CA ALA A 740 38.15 20.47 -10.87
C ALA A 740 36.85 20.15 -10.09
N ARG A 741 36.94 19.32 -9.05
CA ARG A 741 35.79 18.96 -8.20
C ARG A 741 35.32 20.09 -7.29
N VAL A 742 36.22 20.93 -6.80
CA VAL A 742 35.86 22.14 -6.04
C VAL A 742 35.06 23.12 -6.92
N ILE A 743 35.54 23.40 -8.14
CA ILE A 743 34.84 24.30 -9.07
C ILE A 743 33.48 23.70 -9.48
N ALA A 744 33.47 22.41 -9.82
CA ALA A 744 32.23 21.72 -10.15
C ALA A 744 31.24 21.72 -8.98
N GLY A 745 31.71 21.56 -7.74
CA GLY A 745 30.88 21.67 -6.53
C GLY A 745 30.28 23.06 -6.32
N LEU A 746 31.05 24.12 -6.57
CA LEU A 746 30.57 25.51 -6.46
C LEU A 746 29.45 25.81 -7.46
N VAL A 747 29.54 25.28 -8.68
CA VAL A 747 28.51 25.41 -9.72
C VAL A 747 27.32 24.49 -9.43
N TRP A 748 27.57 23.29 -8.92
CA TRP A 748 26.54 22.29 -8.63
C TRP A 748 25.62 22.69 -7.48
N MET A 749 26.15 23.36 -6.44
CA MET A 749 25.37 23.76 -5.26
C MET A 749 24.11 24.57 -5.60
N PRO A 750 24.16 25.71 -6.31
CA PRO A 750 22.96 26.47 -6.65
C PRO A 750 22.03 25.72 -7.61
N PHE A 751 22.58 24.87 -8.48
CA PHE A 751 21.78 24.04 -9.38
C PHE A 751 20.99 22.98 -8.61
N ALA A 752 21.64 22.24 -7.72
CA ALA A 752 20.98 21.24 -6.87
C ALA A 752 19.91 21.88 -5.98
N PHE A 753 20.16 23.07 -5.43
CA PHE A 753 19.17 23.85 -4.70
C PHE A 753 17.95 24.18 -5.57
N LEU A 754 18.16 24.70 -6.78
CA LEU A 754 17.08 25.08 -7.69
C LEU A 754 16.23 23.85 -8.09
N VAL A 755 16.88 22.73 -8.42
CA VAL A 755 16.21 21.48 -8.77
C VAL A 755 15.36 20.97 -7.62
N ARG A 756 15.88 20.97 -6.37
CA ARG A 756 15.11 20.57 -5.18
C ARG A 756 13.94 21.52 -4.91
N PHE A 757 14.18 22.83 -5.01
CA PHE A 757 13.14 23.84 -4.82
C PHE A 757 12.00 23.65 -5.81
N TYR A 758 12.30 23.50 -7.11
CA TYR A 758 11.27 23.25 -8.11
C TYR A 758 10.55 21.91 -7.89
N ALA A 759 11.30 20.84 -7.64
CA ALA A 759 10.72 19.52 -7.45
C ALA A 759 9.76 19.46 -6.26
N VAL A 760 10.19 19.96 -5.09
CA VAL A 760 9.45 19.81 -3.81
C VAL A 760 8.43 20.93 -3.58
N VAL A 761 8.74 22.17 -3.97
CA VAL A 761 7.89 23.34 -3.65
C VAL A 761 6.93 23.67 -4.79
N LEU A 762 7.37 23.56 -6.06
CA LEU A 762 6.60 24.04 -7.21
C LEU A 762 5.92 22.93 -8.01
N ILE A 763 6.53 21.75 -8.12
CA ILE A 763 6.05 20.68 -9.00
C ILE A 763 5.31 19.61 -8.20
N GLU A 764 5.87 19.18 -7.06
CA GLU A 764 5.25 18.17 -6.20
C GLU A 764 3.78 18.48 -5.89
N PRO A 765 3.38 19.70 -5.44
CA PRO A 765 2.01 19.92 -5.01
C PRO A 765 0.98 19.75 -6.13
N MET A 766 1.34 20.09 -7.37
CA MET A 766 0.47 19.97 -8.55
C MET A 766 0.25 18.51 -8.96
N ILE A 767 1.26 17.67 -8.79
CA ILE A 767 1.23 16.27 -9.23
C ILE A 767 0.73 15.36 -8.10
N ASN A 768 1.07 15.69 -6.85
CA ASN A 768 0.70 14.90 -5.69
C ASN A 768 -0.83 14.95 -5.48
N PRO A 769 -1.54 13.83 -5.59
CA PRO A 769 -3.00 13.81 -5.53
C PRO A 769 -3.57 14.25 -4.18
N LEU A 770 -2.78 14.17 -3.10
CA LEU A 770 -3.18 14.65 -1.77
C LEU A 770 -3.06 16.18 -1.64
N LYS A 771 -2.14 16.80 -2.39
CA LYS A 771 -1.91 18.24 -2.40
C LYS A 771 -2.66 18.95 -3.53
N LEU A 772 -2.95 18.25 -4.63
CA LEU A 772 -3.59 18.79 -5.83
C LEU A 772 -4.93 19.51 -5.56
N PRO A 773 -5.86 18.99 -4.73
CA PRO A 773 -7.09 19.73 -4.41
C PRO A 773 -6.82 21.08 -3.76
N LEU A 774 -5.76 21.15 -2.94
CA LEU A 774 -5.30 22.38 -2.33
C LEU A 774 -4.61 23.29 -3.36
N THR A 775 -3.80 22.76 -4.27
CA THR A 775 -3.27 23.52 -5.44
C THR A 775 -4.40 24.14 -6.26
N LEU A 776 -5.43 23.38 -6.61
CA LEU A 776 -6.58 23.88 -7.37
C LEU A 776 -7.34 24.96 -6.61
N LEU A 777 -7.42 24.85 -5.28
CA LEU A 777 -7.99 25.89 -4.43
C LEU A 777 -7.08 27.13 -4.42
N CYS A 778 -5.78 26.99 -4.16
CA CYS A 778 -4.80 28.06 -4.16
C CYS A 778 -4.73 28.80 -5.51
N ALA A 779 -4.85 28.08 -6.63
CA ALA A 779 -4.84 28.64 -7.98
C ALA A 779 -5.98 29.64 -8.21
N LYS A 780 -7.15 29.41 -7.59
CA LYS A 780 -8.30 30.32 -7.63
C LYS A 780 -8.04 31.66 -6.94
N PHE A 781 -7.04 31.73 -6.06
CA PHE A 781 -6.63 32.98 -5.40
C PHE A 781 -5.37 33.57 -6.05
N VAL A 782 -4.37 32.74 -6.37
CA VAL A 782 -3.07 33.17 -6.87
C VAL A 782 -3.14 33.72 -8.30
N TYR A 783 -3.80 33.04 -9.23
CA TYR A 783 -3.83 33.54 -10.62
C TYR A 783 -4.56 34.88 -10.77
N PRO A 784 -5.74 35.10 -10.15
CA PRO A 784 -6.34 36.42 -10.16
C PRO A 784 -5.43 37.50 -9.53
N LEU A 785 -4.75 37.19 -8.43
CA LEU A 785 -3.81 38.10 -7.79
C LEU A 785 -2.65 38.47 -8.73
N LEU A 786 -2.10 37.50 -9.47
CA LEU A 786 -1.06 37.74 -10.46
C LEU A 786 -1.55 38.61 -11.62
N LEU A 787 -2.76 38.36 -12.13
CA LEU A 787 -3.37 39.11 -13.23
C LEU A 787 -3.67 40.57 -12.87
N LEU A 788 -3.92 40.86 -11.59
CA LEU A 788 -4.17 42.21 -11.08
C LEU A 788 -2.88 42.99 -10.78
N SER A 789 -1.71 42.36 -10.90
CA SER A 789 -0.42 42.99 -10.62
C SER A 789 0.35 43.26 -11.93
N PRO A 790 0.21 44.45 -12.54
CA PRO A 790 0.89 44.80 -13.79
C PRO A 790 2.41 44.85 -13.67
N GLN A 791 2.96 44.81 -12.45
CA GLN A 791 4.41 44.69 -12.21
C GLN A 791 4.92 43.25 -12.34
N ILE A 792 4.01 42.27 -12.31
CA ILE A 792 4.34 40.84 -12.32
C ILE A 792 3.83 40.18 -13.61
N LEU A 793 2.59 40.47 -14.02
CA LEU A 793 1.96 39.88 -15.19
C LEU A 793 1.21 40.96 -15.97
N VAL A 794 1.47 41.06 -17.27
CA VAL A 794 0.87 42.05 -18.18
C VAL A 794 0.25 41.32 -19.35
N ARG A 795 -0.88 41.82 -19.87
CA ARG A 795 -1.44 41.32 -21.13
C ARG A 795 -0.51 41.66 -22.28
N ASP A 796 -0.07 40.64 -22.98
CA ASP A 796 0.81 40.76 -24.14
C ASP A 796 0.29 39.85 -25.24
N HIS A 797 -0.36 40.44 -26.23
CA HIS A 797 -0.93 39.72 -27.37
C HIS A 797 0.12 39.09 -28.28
N SER A 798 1.40 39.48 -28.15
CA SER A 798 2.52 38.88 -28.87
C SER A 798 3.06 37.60 -28.19
N SER A 799 2.69 37.37 -26.93
CA SER A 799 3.02 36.14 -26.21
C SER A 799 2.10 34.98 -26.62
N PRO A 800 2.61 33.74 -26.74
CA PRO A 800 1.80 32.55 -27.02
C PRO A 800 0.67 32.31 -26.02
N LEU A 801 0.82 32.83 -24.79
CA LEU A 801 -0.14 32.67 -23.71
C LEU A 801 -1.08 33.88 -23.57
N GLY A 802 -0.93 34.93 -24.39
CA GLY A 802 -1.66 36.19 -24.28
C GLY A 802 -1.25 37.07 -23.08
N TYR A 803 -0.24 36.62 -22.32
CA TYR A 803 0.32 37.29 -21.14
C TYR A 803 1.85 37.19 -21.13
N GLY A 804 2.52 38.24 -20.65
CA GLY A 804 3.97 38.32 -20.47
C GLY A 804 4.33 38.93 -19.10
N SER A 805 5.62 38.94 -18.77
CA SER A 805 6.10 39.52 -17.52
C SER A 805 7.28 40.47 -17.76
N PRO A 806 7.29 41.68 -17.16
CA PRO A 806 8.42 42.60 -17.26
C PRO A 806 9.71 42.01 -16.63
N LEU A 807 9.59 40.99 -15.78
CA LEU A 807 10.73 40.27 -15.20
C LEU A 807 11.57 39.51 -16.24
N VAL A 808 10.98 39.14 -17.39
CA VAL A 808 11.71 38.49 -18.49
C VAL A 808 12.78 39.42 -19.05
N ALA A 809 12.46 40.71 -19.19
CA ALA A 809 13.42 41.71 -19.67
C ALA A 809 14.56 41.92 -18.67
N ALA A 810 14.29 41.84 -17.36
CA ALA A 810 15.31 41.95 -16.32
C ALA A 810 16.33 40.81 -16.35
N LEU A 811 15.96 39.63 -16.86
CA LEU A 811 16.85 38.45 -16.98
C LEU A 811 17.54 38.33 -18.34
N ALA A 812 17.15 39.13 -19.33
CA ALA A 812 17.72 39.12 -20.68
C ALA A 812 19.27 39.28 -20.75
N PRO A 813 19.96 39.99 -19.82
CA PRO A 813 21.43 40.05 -19.83
C PRO A 813 22.12 38.73 -19.47
N TYR A 814 21.42 37.82 -18.78
CA TYR A 814 21.99 36.58 -18.23
C TYR A 814 21.46 35.33 -18.93
N LEU A 815 20.25 35.39 -19.47
CA LEU A 815 19.55 34.27 -20.11
C LEU A 815 18.99 34.71 -21.45
N SER A 816 18.97 33.80 -22.43
CA SER A 816 18.25 34.05 -23.69
C SER A 816 16.77 34.32 -23.41
N GLN A 817 16.15 35.20 -24.20
CA GLN A 817 14.75 35.60 -24.00
C GLN A 817 13.77 34.41 -23.94
N PRO A 818 13.89 33.33 -24.75
CA PRO A 818 13.03 32.15 -24.61
C PRO A 818 13.23 31.42 -23.29
N VAL A 819 14.48 31.28 -22.83
CA VAL A 819 14.81 30.63 -21.54
C VAL A 819 14.32 31.48 -20.37
N GLY A 820 14.52 32.79 -20.42
CA GLY A 820 14.00 33.73 -19.42
C GLY A 820 12.48 33.72 -19.36
N PHE A 821 11.81 33.66 -20.51
CA PHE A 821 10.35 33.54 -20.58
C PHE A 821 9.86 32.24 -19.95
N VAL A 822 10.40 31.08 -20.34
CA VAL A 822 10.01 29.78 -19.77
C VAL A 822 10.27 29.74 -18.26
N PHE A 823 11.41 30.27 -17.81
CA PHE A 823 11.74 30.31 -16.38
C PHE A 823 10.78 31.20 -15.60
N VAL A 824 10.58 32.46 -16.01
CA VAL A 824 9.70 33.42 -15.31
C VAL A 824 8.25 32.96 -15.38
N MET A 825 7.73 32.74 -16.58
CA MET A 825 6.32 32.37 -16.76
C MET A 825 6.03 30.98 -16.19
N GLY A 826 6.97 30.03 -16.30
CA GLY A 826 6.85 28.73 -15.65
C GLY A 826 6.80 28.85 -14.12
N THR A 827 7.64 29.70 -13.51
CA THR A 827 7.59 29.96 -12.06
C THR A 827 6.26 30.59 -11.64
N LEU A 828 5.79 31.60 -12.38
CA LEU A 828 4.52 32.27 -12.09
C LEU A 828 3.33 31.31 -12.23
N TRP A 829 3.38 30.42 -13.23
CA TRP A 829 2.37 29.39 -13.43
C TRP A 829 2.30 28.39 -12.27
N LEU A 830 3.46 28.01 -11.71
CA LEU A 830 3.58 27.08 -10.57
C LEU A 830 3.49 27.77 -9.20
N MET A 831 3.24 29.08 -9.14
CA MET A 831 3.12 29.80 -7.86
C MET A 831 2.00 29.27 -6.94
N PRO A 832 0.83 28.80 -7.43
CA PRO A 832 -0.18 28.17 -6.58
C PRO A 832 0.35 26.98 -5.76
N ASP A 833 1.31 26.26 -6.31
CA ASP A 833 1.95 25.11 -5.66
C ASP A 833 2.85 25.54 -4.50
N ALA A 834 3.56 26.66 -4.63
CA ALA A 834 4.33 27.22 -3.52
C ALA A 834 3.43 27.57 -2.32
N LEU A 835 2.24 28.11 -2.56
CA LEU A 835 1.26 28.40 -1.50
C LEU A 835 0.69 27.11 -0.90
N THR A 836 0.48 26.09 -1.72
CA THR A 836 0.05 24.76 -1.28
C THR A 836 1.10 24.10 -0.39
N TYR A 837 2.36 24.12 -0.81
CA TYR A 837 3.51 23.68 -0.02
C TYR A 837 3.56 24.43 1.31
N LEU A 838 3.43 25.77 1.30
CA LEU A 838 3.42 26.58 2.51
C LEU A 838 2.32 26.16 3.49
N VAL A 839 1.07 26.07 3.03
CA VAL A 839 -0.08 25.67 3.88
C VAL A 839 0.11 24.26 4.43
N TRP A 840 0.61 23.35 3.60
CA TRP A 840 0.88 21.97 4.01
C TRP A 840 1.97 21.90 5.09
N GLU A 841 3.08 22.60 4.88
CA GLU A 841 4.20 22.65 5.81
C GLU A 841 3.85 23.36 7.12
N MET A 842 3.08 24.45 7.07
CA MET A 842 2.55 25.09 8.28
C MET A 842 1.68 24.12 9.10
N ARG A 843 0.87 23.28 8.44
CA ARG A 843 0.06 22.27 9.11
C ARG A 843 0.91 21.18 9.77
N GLU A 844 2.01 20.75 9.15
CA GLU A 844 2.91 19.75 9.75
C GLU A 844 3.72 20.37 10.90
N ASN A 845 4.22 21.60 10.74
CA ASN A 845 4.92 22.35 11.80
C ASN A 845 4.03 22.61 13.03
N TRP A 846 2.72 22.82 12.83
CA TRP A 846 1.76 22.93 13.94
C TRP A 846 1.81 21.70 14.86
N ARG A 847 2.00 20.50 14.32
CA ARG A 847 1.96 19.22 15.07
C ARG A 847 3.24 18.94 15.86
N LEU A 848 4.29 19.74 15.71
CA LEU A 848 5.57 19.53 16.39
C LEU A 848 5.48 19.78 17.90
N PHE A 849 4.66 20.74 18.32
CA PHE A 849 4.61 21.22 19.70
C PHE A 849 3.60 20.45 20.57
N ARG A 850 3.94 20.30 21.86
CA ARG A 850 3.16 19.52 22.84
C ARG A 850 1.71 20.01 22.98
N ALA A 851 1.48 21.32 23.09
CA ALA A 851 0.13 21.88 23.20
C ALA A 851 -0.76 21.63 21.96
N ASN A 852 -0.15 21.30 20.82
CA ASN A 852 -0.85 21.08 19.55
C ASN A 852 -1.09 19.58 19.25
N ARG A 853 -0.71 18.69 20.17
CA ARG A 853 -0.92 17.24 20.05
C ARG A 853 -2.43 16.95 19.91
N PRO A 854 -2.85 16.07 18.98
CA PRO A 854 -4.23 15.59 18.94
C PRO A 854 -4.62 14.95 20.27
N THR A 855 -5.80 15.31 20.80
CA THR A 855 -6.30 14.79 22.08
C THR A 855 -6.60 13.29 22.00
N THR A 856 -7.28 12.87 20.93
CA THR A 856 -7.63 11.47 20.65
C THR A 856 -6.50 10.75 19.92
N LEU A 857 -6.21 9.51 20.33
CA LEU A 857 -5.27 8.64 19.62
C LEU A 857 -5.75 8.32 18.20
N ARG A 858 -4.82 8.35 17.24
CA ARG A 858 -5.09 8.06 15.83
C ARG A 858 -4.36 6.79 15.36
N PRO A 859 -4.90 6.10 14.33
CA PRO A 859 -4.21 5.00 13.69
C PRO A 859 -2.86 5.43 13.11
N VAL A 860 -1.93 4.49 13.01
CA VAL A 860 -0.57 4.73 12.51
C VAL A 860 -0.32 3.95 11.23
N ALA A 861 0.58 4.49 10.41
CA ALA A 861 1.14 3.82 9.26
C ALA A 861 2.01 2.61 9.67
N VAL A 862 1.69 1.44 9.15
CA VAL A 862 2.41 0.18 9.33
C VAL A 862 3.10 -0.25 8.05
N GLY A 863 2.42 -0.14 6.90
CA GLY A 863 2.95 -0.55 5.61
C GLY A 863 4.12 0.31 5.10
N PRO A 864 4.95 -0.23 4.19
CA PRO A 864 6.09 0.50 3.60
C PRO A 864 5.68 1.80 2.89
N HIS A 865 4.43 1.89 2.44
CA HIS A 865 3.88 3.06 1.75
C HIS A 865 3.17 4.06 2.67
N GLY A 866 3.11 3.82 3.98
CA GLY A 866 2.42 4.69 4.94
C GLY A 866 0.99 4.24 5.28
N GLU A 867 0.64 2.99 5.00
CA GLU A 867 -0.72 2.46 5.11
C GLU A 867 -1.04 1.96 6.51
N THR A 868 -2.28 2.15 6.98
CA THR A 868 -2.75 1.55 8.26
C THR A 868 -2.98 0.04 8.10
N VAL A 869 -3.19 -0.70 9.20
CA VAL A 869 -3.52 -2.15 9.13
C VAL A 869 -4.77 -2.40 8.29
N LYS A 870 -5.82 -1.57 8.47
CA LYS A 870 -7.00 -1.59 7.61
C LYS A 870 -6.64 -1.28 6.15
N GLY A 871 -5.73 -0.33 5.93
CA GLY A 871 -5.20 0.00 4.61
C GLY A 871 -4.43 -1.14 3.94
N LEU A 872 -3.78 -2.03 4.69
CA LEU A 872 -3.09 -3.20 4.15
C LEU A 872 -4.07 -4.28 3.69
N LEU A 873 -5.13 -4.51 4.47
CA LEU A 873 -6.09 -5.60 4.29
C LEU A 873 -7.24 -5.22 3.35
N HIS A 874 -7.87 -4.09 3.59
CA HIS A 874 -9.10 -3.73 2.90
C HIS A 874 -8.81 -3.23 1.50
N ARG A 875 -9.30 -3.97 0.49
CA ARG A 875 -9.18 -3.55 -0.90
C ARG A 875 -10.07 -2.34 -1.16
N GLY A 876 -9.43 -1.19 -1.17
CA GLY A 876 -9.99 0.06 -1.64
C GLY A 876 -9.15 0.59 -2.77
N PHE A 877 -9.41 1.82 -3.11
CA PHE A 877 -8.69 2.48 -4.18
C PHE A 877 -7.23 2.82 -3.80
N HIS A 878 -6.99 3.21 -2.54
CA HIS A 878 -5.68 3.50 -1.95
C HIS A 878 -5.27 2.49 -0.86
N SER A 879 -5.88 1.30 -0.87
CA SER A 879 -5.69 0.28 0.16
C SER A 879 -5.79 -1.12 -0.45
N GLY A 880 -5.41 -2.14 0.33
CA GLY A 880 -5.36 -3.53 -0.09
C GLY A 880 -4.01 -3.91 -0.66
N THR A 881 -2.91 -3.47 -0.05
CA THR A 881 -1.56 -3.91 -0.44
C THR A 881 -1.42 -5.43 -0.38
N LEU A 882 -1.97 -6.08 0.65
CA LEU A 882 -1.98 -7.55 0.74
C LEU A 882 -2.72 -8.22 -0.42
N PRO A 883 -4.02 -7.96 -0.66
CA PRO A 883 -4.73 -8.61 -1.76
C PRO A 883 -4.06 -8.32 -3.12
N ARG A 884 -3.56 -7.09 -3.35
CA ARG A 884 -2.84 -6.75 -4.59
C ARG A 884 -1.52 -7.50 -4.75
N LEU A 885 -0.74 -7.66 -3.69
CA LEU A 885 0.52 -8.41 -3.73
C LEU A 885 0.25 -9.89 -4.00
N TYR A 886 -0.73 -10.50 -3.35
CA TYR A 886 -1.13 -11.88 -3.64
C TYR A 886 -1.66 -12.05 -5.07
N ALA A 887 -2.42 -11.09 -5.61
CA ALA A 887 -2.89 -11.12 -6.99
C ALA A 887 -1.75 -11.09 -8.01
N ARG A 888 -0.78 -10.19 -7.79
CA ARG A 888 0.42 -10.09 -8.62
C ARG A 888 1.28 -11.34 -8.49
N LEU A 889 1.39 -11.91 -7.28
CA LEU A 889 2.09 -13.17 -7.04
C LEU A 889 1.44 -14.33 -7.83
N ARG A 890 0.11 -14.52 -7.71
CA ARG A 890 -0.63 -15.53 -8.49
C ARG A 890 -0.43 -15.36 -10.00
N ALA A 891 -0.56 -14.13 -10.50
CA ALA A 891 -0.38 -13.83 -11.92
C ALA A 891 1.06 -14.12 -12.38
N GLY A 892 2.06 -13.69 -11.59
CA GLY A 892 3.47 -13.94 -11.83
C GLY A 892 3.81 -15.43 -11.83
N GLU A 893 3.27 -16.23 -10.90
CA GLU A 893 3.55 -17.68 -10.83
C GLU A 893 2.96 -18.43 -12.02
N ARG A 894 1.76 -18.03 -12.49
CA ARG A 894 1.16 -18.58 -13.72
C ARG A 894 1.94 -18.23 -14.98
N GLU A 895 2.57 -17.05 -15.04
CA GLU A 895 3.42 -16.64 -16.16
C GLU A 895 4.79 -17.30 -16.09
N ALA A 896 5.39 -17.39 -14.90
CA ALA A 896 6.66 -18.04 -14.66
C ALA A 896 6.61 -19.54 -14.99
N THR A 897 5.51 -20.22 -14.67
CA THR A 897 5.30 -21.63 -15.06
C THR A 897 5.31 -21.83 -16.58
N ARG A 898 4.95 -20.80 -17.37
CA ARG A 898 4.94 -20.85 -18.84
C ARG A 898 6.26 -20.42 -19.48
N THR A 899 6.90 -19.41 -18.92
CA THR A 899 8.07 -18.74 -19.51
C THR A 899 9.39 -19.14 -18.87
N ASP A 900 9.33 -19.90 -17.78
CA ASP A 900 10.43 -20.22 -16.87
C ASP A 900 11.11 -18.98 -16.26
N ASN A 901 10.45 -17.81 -16.31
CA ASN A 901 10.95 -16.57 -15.73
C ASN A 901 10.31 -16.28 -14.37
N TRP A 902 11.03 -16.62 -13.31
CA TRP A 902 10.57 -16.50 -11.92
C TRP A 902 10.94 -15.16 -11.25
N ARG A 903 11.45 -14.17 -12.00
CA ARG A 903 11.95 -12.91 -11.42
C ARG A 903 10.87 -12.13 -10.67
N ASP A 904 9.71 -11.93 -11.29
CA ASP A 904 8.63 -11.12 -10.72
C ASP A 904 7.98 -11.83 -9.52
N VAL A 905 7.87 -13.17 -9.58
CA VAL A 905 7.42 -14.00 -8.44
C VAL A 905 8.29 -13.78 -7.22
N ARG A 906 9.62 -13.83 -7.38
CA ARG A 906 10.57 -13.59 -6.29
C ARG A 906 10.43 -12.18 -5.71
N ALA A 907 10.24 -11.18 -6.57
CA ALA A 907 10.03 -9.80 -6.13
C ALA A 907 8.73 -9.64 -5.31
N HIS A 908 7.64 -10.30 -5.71
CA HIS A 908 6.38 -10.25 -4.96
C HIS A 908 6.44 -10.99 -3.63
N ARG A 909 7.15 -12.12 -3.54
CA ARG A 909 7.38 -12.82 -2.27
C ARG A 909 8.24 -11.99 -1.31
N GLN A 910 9.31 -11.38 -1.81
CA GLN A 910 10.15 -10.44 -1.04
C GLN A 910 9.32 -9.28 -0.46
N ALA A 911 8.42 -8.70 -1.25
CA ALA A 911 7.54 -7.63 -0.79
C ALA A 911 6.56 -8.08 0.33
N LEU A 912 6.11 -9.35 0.31
CA LEU A 912 5.30 -9.93 1.40
C LEU A 912 6.14 -10.10 2.67
N GLU A 913 7.38 -10.61 2.57
CA GLU A 913 8.29 -10.74 3.71
C GLU A 913 8.65 -9.39 4.35
N GLU A 914 8.87 -8.35 3.54
CA GLU A 914 9.07 -6.98 4.02
C GLU A 914 7.86 -6.46 4.79
N LEU A 915 6.65 -6.85 4.35
CA LEU A 915 5.41 -6.49 5.03
C LEU A 915 5.19 -7.26 6.33
N GLU A 916 5.54 -8.55 6.38
CA GLU A 916 5.56 -9.34 7.62
C GLU A 916 6.44 -8.68 8.68
N GLU A 917 7.63 -8.26 8.26
CA GLU A 917 8.60 -7.62 9.13
C GLU A 917 8.13 -6.22 9.57
N ALA A 918 7.46 -5.46 8.70
CA ALA A 918 6.85 -4.19 9.07
C ALA A 918 5.75 -4.36 10.14
N VAL A 919 4.89 -5.37 9.99
CA VAL A 919 3.86 -5.73 10.98
C VAL A 919 4.48 -6.21 12.29
N ARG A 920 5.51 -7.06 12.23
CA ARG A 920 6.26 -7.54 13.39
C ARG A 920 6.83 -6.38 14.18
N ARG A 921 7.51 -5.44 13.52
CA ARG A 921 8.06 -4.23 14.16
C ARG A 921 6.97 -3.34 14.75
N PHE A 922 5.83 -3.22 14.09
CA PHE A 922 4.69 -2.47 14.61
C PHE A 922 4.18 -3.04 15.94
N VAL A 923 3.93 -4.35 16.01
CA VAL A 923 3.48 -5.03 17.24
C VAL A 923 4.54 -4.95 18.32
N ALA A 924 5.80 -5.21 17.96
CA ALA A 924 6.92 -5.13 18.89
C ALA A 924 7.02 -3.73 19.52
N ARG A 925 6.81 -2.66 18.74
CA ARG A 925 6.90 -1.27 19.20
C ARG A 925 5.71 -0.78 20.01
N GLU A 926 4.49 -1.13 19.59
CA GLU A 926 3.27 -0.56 20.19
C GLU A 926 2.70 -1.42 21.31
N LEU A 927 3.08 -2.71 21.41
CA LEU A 927 2.65 -3.63 22.46
C LEU A 927 3.83 -4.10 23.33
N VAL A 928 4.80 -4.81 22.73
CA VAL A 928 5.85 -5.50 23.49
C VAL A 928 6.78 -4.52 24.21
N ALA A 929 7.18 -3.43 23.57
CA ALA A 929 8.07 -2.43 24.16
C ALA A 929 7.48 -1.75 25.41
N VAL A 930 6.14 -1.63 25.48
CA VAL A 930 5.45 -1.06 26.65
C VAL A 930 5.43 -2.06 27.81
N LEU A 931 5.20 -3.34 27.51
CA LEU A 931 5.12 -4.41 28.51
C LEU A 931 6.52 -4.86 29.00
N ASN A 932 7.54 -4.84 28.14
CA ASN A 932 8.91 -5.24 28.46
C ASN A 932 9.89 -4.04 28.45
N PRO A 933 9.83 -3.09 29.41
CA PRO A 933 10.74 -1.96 29.44
C PRO A 933 12.16 -2.37 29.89
N GLY A 934 12.99 -2.81 28.94
CA GLY A 934 14.41 -3.08 29.10
C GLY A 934 14.77 -4.40 29.79
N ALA A 935 16.08 -4.73 29.80
CA ALA A 935 16.60 -5.98 30.37
C ALA A 935 16.43 -6.01 31.90
N GLY A 936 15.59 -6.93 32.40
CA GLY A 936 15.52 -7.29 33.82
C GLY A 936 14.50 -6.54 34.68
N ARG A 937 13.52 -5.83 34.11
CA ARG A 937 12.41 -5.23 34.89
C ARG A 937 11.06 -5.76 34.39
N HIS A 938 10.43 -6.62 35.19
CA HIS A 938 9.06 -7.09 34.95
C HIS A 938 8.07 -5.94 35.19
N GLY A 939 7.86 -5.12 34.16
CA GLY A 939 7.09 -3.87 34.23
C GLY A 939 5.57 -4.04 34.33
N TRP A 940 5.06 -5.26 34.12
CA TRP A 940 3.62 -5.56 34.10
C TRP A 940 3.19 -6.84 34.85
N GLY A 941 4.13 -7.47 35.58
CA GLY A 941 3.86 -8.67 36.39
C GLY A 941 3.61 -9.96 35.60
N GLY A 942 3.63 -9.94 34.27
CA GLY A 942 3.51 -11.11 33.41
C GLY A 942 4.85 -11.59 32.82
N PRO A 943 4.83 -12.64 31.98
CA PRO A 943 6.00 -13.19 31.29
C PRO A 943 6.63 -12.18 30.31
N VAL A 944 7.88 -12.43 29.91
CA VAL A 944 8.53 -11.64 28.85
C VAL A 944 7.91 -12.03 27.52
N LEU A 945 7.25 -11.06 26.87
CA LEU A 945 6.61 -11.28 25.57
C LEU A 945 7.57 -11.09 24.39
N GLU A 946 7.46 -11.94 23.39
CA GLU A 946 8.11 -11.77 22.10
C GLU A 946 7.09 -11.90 20.96
N VAL A 947 7.38 -11.25 19.83
CA VAL A 947 6.60 -11.42 18.61
C VAL A 947 7.17 -12.59 17.83
N GLY A 948 6.41 -13.69 17.76
CA GLY A 948 6.72 -14.90 17.02
C GLY A 948 6.46 -14.73 15.52
N LYS A 949 5.86 -15.71 14.85
CA LYS A 949 5.56 -15.61 13.41
C LYS A 949 4.47 -14.58 13.12
N VAL A 950 4.61 -13.91 11.98
CA VAL A 950 3.54 -13.12 11.35
C VAL A 950 3.10 -13.89 10.12
N GLN A 951 1.79 -14.15 9.99
CA GLN A 951 1.23 -14.81 8.81
C GLN A 951 0.31 -13.82 8.10
N LEU A 952 0.61 -13.58 6.82
CA LEU A 952 -0.21 -12.76 5.95
C LEU A 952 -1.18 -13.66 5.16
N ALA A 953 -2.38 -13.16 4.94
CA ALA A 953 -3.35 -13.70 4.02
C ALA A 953 -4.00 -12.56 3.23
N THR A 954 -4.86 -12.88 2.26
CA THR A 954 -5.46 -11.85 1.40
C THR A 954 -6.36 -10.87 2.15
N ASN A 955 -7.03 -11.32 3.21
CA ASN A 955 -7.96 -10.55 4.04
C ASN A 955 -7.66 -10.64 5.55
N CYS A 956 -6.51 -11.20 5.95
CA CYS A 956 -6.16 -11.38 7.35
C CYS A 956 -4.67 -11.21 7.62
N ILE A 957 -4.32 -10.69 8.80
CA ILE A 957 -2.97 -10.69 9.36
C ILE A 957 -3.05 -11.40 10.71
N ARG A 958 -2.23 -12.43 10.91
CA ARG A 958 -2.13 -13.16 12.18
C ARG A 958 -0.76 -12.93 12.80
N VAL A 959 -0.73 -12.64 14.09
CA VAL A 959 0.49 -12.36 14.84
C VAL A 959 0.57 -13.31 16.02
N GLU A 960 1.66 -14.04 16.10
CA GLU A 960 1.99 -14.93 17.21
C GLU A 960 2.66 -14.14 18.34
N LEU A 961 2.17 -14.32 19.56
CA LEU A 961 2.78 -13.83 20.79
C LEU A 961 3.29 -15.04 21.59
N THR A 962 4.56 -14.97 22.01
CA THR A 962 5.25 -16.06 22.70
C THR A 962 5.87 -15.60 24.02
N GLU A 963 5.87 -16.46 25.02
CA GLU A 963 6.60 -16.28 26.30
C GLU A 963 7.82 -17.22 26.44
N GLY A 964 8.16 -17.95 25.38
CA GLY A 964 9.13 -19.06 25.39
C GLY A 964 8.55 -20.30 24.71
N ALA A 965 8.79 -21.50 25.27
CA ALA A 965 8.35 -22.79 24.71
C ALA A 965 6.91 -23.22 25.09
N GLY A 966 6.12 -22.33 25.69
CA GLY A 966 4.73 -22.57 26.09
C GLY A 966 3.71 -22.44 24.95
N GLU A 967 2.41 -22.60 25.27
CA GLU A 967 1.34 -22.49 24.27
C GLU A 967 1.20 -21.06 23.71
N HIS A 968 1.33 -20.90 22.40
CA HIS A 968 1.34 -19.61 21.72
C HIS A 968 -0.06 -18.98 21.60
N ALA A 969 -0.11 -17.64 21.70
CA ALA A 969 -1.32 -16.86 21.48
C ALA A 969 -1.31 -16.26 20.06
N TRP A 970 -2.44 -16.36 19.34
CA TRP A 970 -2.60 -15.91 17.97
C TRP A 970 -3.64 -14.80 17.89
N LEU A 971 -3.16 -13.57 17.71
CA LEU A 971 -3.97 -12.39 17.46
C LEU A 971 -4.26 -12.27 15.97
N ALA A 972 -5.52 -12.04 15.59
CA ALA A 972 -5.94 -11.88 14.20
C ALA A 972 -6.55 -10.50 13.95
N TRP A 973 -6.17 -9.90 12.82
CA TRP A 973 -6.83 -8.74 12.21
C TRP A 973 -7.44 -9.15 10.88
N GLU A 974 -8.75 -9.03 10.74
CA GLU A 974 -9.52 -9.49 9.59
C GLU A 974 -10.25 -8.32 8.93
N ASP A 975 -10.22 -8.24 7.60
CA ASP A 975 -11.19 -7.43 6.85
C ASP A 975 -12.48 -8.23 6.66
N ARG A 976 -13.54 -7.81 7.35
CA ARG A 976 -14.89 -8.38 7.24
C ARG A 976 -15.80 -7.34 6.60
N SER A 977 -16.09 -7.51 5.31
CA SER A 977 -16.99 -6.62 4.56
C SER A 977 -16.62 -5.12 4.63
N GLY A 978 -15.33 -4.78 4.72
CA GLY A 978 -14.85 -3.40 4.84
C GLY A 978 -14.67 -2.88 6.26
N TRP A 979 -14.90 -3.72 7.26
CA TRP A 979 -14.65 -3.43 8.68
C TRP A 979 -13.41 -4.16 9.15
N LEU A 980 -12.50 -3.45 9.83
CA LEU A 980 -11.34 -4.10 10.45
C LEU A 980 -11.78 -4.70 11.79
N VAL A 981 -11.83 -6.03 11.86
CA VAL A 981 -12.21 -6.80 13.04
C VAL A 981 -10.96 -7.40 13.67
N ALA A 982 -10.72 -7.13 14.96
CA ALA A 982 -9.68 -7.79 15.73
C ALA A 982 -10.27 -8.89 16.63
N GLY A 983 -9.51 -9.94 16.90
CA GLY A 983 -9.85 -10.95 17.90
C GLY A 983 -8.80 -12.05 18.00
N TRP A 984 -9.08 -13.07 18.81
CA TRP A 984 -8.17 -14.20 19.02
C TRP A 984 -8.61 -15.42 18.21
N ASP A 985 -7.66 -16.05 17.51
CA ASP A 985 -7.85 -17.38 16.93
C ASP A 985 -7.54 -18.47 17.97
N ARG A 986 -6.50 -18.24 18.77
CA ARG A 986 -6.11 -19.06 19.92
C ARG A 986 -5.54 -18.15 21.00
N ILE A 987 -6.00 -18.30 22.24
CA ILE A 987 -5.55 -17.45 23.35
C ILE A 987 -4.27 -17.94 24.03
N GLY A 988 -4.01 -19.25 24.01
CA GLY A 988 -2.80 -19.87 24.59
C GLY A 988 -2.58 -19.47 26.05
N PHE A 989 -1.33 -19.20 26.42
CA PHE A 989 -0.91 -18.82 27.78
C PHE A 989 -1.64 -17.59 28.37
N LEU A 990 -2.25 -16.74 27.54
CA LEU A 990 -2.96 -15.54 28.01
C LEU A 990 -4.22 -15.87 28.83
N ALA A 991 -4.80 -17.07 28.67
CA ALA A 991 -5.97 -17.51 29.45
C ALA A 991 -5.67 -17.65 30.94
N ASP A 992 -4.42 -18.00 31.27
CA ASP A 992 -3.98 -18.31 32.63
C ASP A 992 -3.38 -17.09 33.35
N LEU A 993 -3.34 -15.92 32.70
CA LEU A 993 -2.79 -14.70 33.30
C LEU A 993 -3.55 -14.28 34.58
N PRO A 994 -2.86 -13.97 35.69
CA PRO A 994 -3.51 -13.44 36.87
C PRO A 994 -4.22 -12.09 36.59
N PRO A 995 -5.23 -11.69 37.40
CA PRO A 995 -6.04 -10.50 37.13
C PRO A 995 -5.25 -9.19 36.96
N GLY A 996 -4.12 -9.06 37.68
CA GLY A 996 -3.20 -7.93 37.53
C GLY A 996 -2.57 -7.86 36.14
N PRO A 997 -1.71 -8.83 35.75
CA PRO A 997 -1.11 -8.88 34.42
C PRO A 997 -2.14 -8.86 33.28
N ALA A 998 -3.27 -9.54 33.44
CA ALA A 998 -4.36 -9.50 32.45
C ALA A 998 -4.87 -8.08 32.20
N ARG A 999 -5.05 -7.26 33.26
CA ARG A 999 -5.48 -5.86 33.12
C ARG A 999 -4.46 -5.01 32.38
N GLU A 1000 -3.18 -5.21 32.67
CA GLU A 1000 -2.10 -4.45 32.06
C GLU A 1000 -1.93 -4.80 30.58
N PHE A 1001 -2.07 -6.09 30.25
CA PHE A 1001 -2.11 -6.56 28.88
C PHE A 1001 -3.33 -5.99 28.12
N GLU A 1002 -4.52 -5.99 28.72
CA GLU A 1002 -5.73 -5.37 28.13
C GLU A 1002 -5.53 -3.88 27.83
N ASN A 1003 -4.91 -3.13 28.74
CA ASN A 1003 -4.61 -1.72 28.52
C ASN A 1003 -3.66 -1.51 27.31
N ALA A 1004 -2.60 -2.31 27.22
CA ALA A 1004 -1.66 -2.26 26.10
C ALA A 1004 -2.28 -2.75 24.79
N LEU A 1005 -3.17 -3.75 24.83
CA LEU A 1005 -3.92 -4.24 23.68
C LEU A 1005 -4.94 -3.22 23.16
N ALA A 1006 -5.65 -2.53 24.06
CA ALA A 1006 -6.55 -1.42 23.69
C ALA A 1006 -5.79 -0.30 22.96
N TYR A 1007 -4.58 0.03 23.46
CA TYR A 1007 -3.68 0.96 22.79
C TYR A 1007 -3.27 0.43 21.40
N LEU A 1008 -2.80 -0.82 21.28
CA LEU A 1008 -2.45 -1.44 20.00
C LEU A 1008 -3.62 -1.41 18.99
N TYR A 1009 -4.82 -1.82 19.39
CA TYR A 1009 -6.01 -1.84 18.53
C TYR A 1009 -6.38 -0.45 18.03
N ARG A 1010 -6.31 0.57 18.89
CA ARG A 1010 -6.57 1.95 18.49
C ARG A 1010 -5.52 2.44 17.49
N ARG A 1011 -4.26 2.02 17.64
CA ARG A 1011 -3.14 2.36 16.75
C ARG A 1011 -3.16 1.60 15.42
N ALA A 1012 -3.67 0.37 15.41
CA ALA A 1012 -3.95 -0.40 14.20
C ALA A 1012 -5.15 0.16 13.41
N GLY A 1013 -6.06 0.84 14.12
CA GLY A 1013 -7.29 1.40 13.54
C GLY A 1013 -8.45 0.41 13.49
N VAL A 1014 -8.51 -0.50 14.47
CA VAL A 1014 -9.57 -1.52 14.62
C VAL A 1014 -10.93 -0.85 14.73
N ASP A 1015 -11.90 -1.32 13.94
CA ASP A 1015 -13.28 -0.84 13.98
C ASP A 1015 -14.10 -1.60 15.04
N LEU A 1016 -13.97 -2.93 15.04
CA LEU A 1016 -14.72 -3.87 15.89
C LEU A 1016 -13.76 -4.86 16.57
N VAL A 1017 -14.07 -5.26 17.80
CA VAL A 1017 -13.35 -6.34 18.51
C VAL A 1017 -14.34 -7.47 18.75
N ARG A 1018 -13.98 -8.70 18.33
CA ARG A 1018 -14.85 -9.88 18.35
C ARG A 1018 -15.38 -10.17 19.76
N GLU A 1019 -14.50 -10.14 20.75
CA GLU A 1019 -14.78 -10.40 22.16
C GLU A 1019 -15.70 -9.32 22.75
N GLN A 1020 -15.51 -8.07 22.35
CA GLN A 1020 -16.35 -6.95 22.78
C GLN A 1020 -17.78 -7.06 22.21
N VAL A 1021 -17.92 -7.37 20.92
CA VAL A 1021 -19.24 -7.61 20.29
C VAL A 1021 -19.92 -8.82 20.93
N ARG A 1022 -19.18 -9.91 21.16
CA ARG A 1022 -19.68 -11.12 21.84
C ARG A 1022 -20.19 -10.82 23.25
N ALA A 1023 -19.51 -9.96 24.00
CA ALA A 1023 -19.92 -9.57 25.35
C ALA A 1023 -21.17 -8.67 25.37
N ALA A 1024 -21.45 -7.93 24.29
CA ALA A 1024 -22.65 -7.11 24.15
C ALA A 1024 -23.90 -7.93 23.78
N LEU A 1025 -23.73 -9.20 23.37
CA LEU A 1025 -24.80 -10.06 22.86
C LEU A 1025 -25.08 -11.25 23.80
N PRO A 1026 -26.33 -11.74 23.91
CA PRO A 1026 -26.66 -12.93 24.70
C PRO A 1026 -25.88 -14.17 24.25
N PRO A 1027 -25.37 -15.05 25.13
CA PRO A 1027 -24.43 -16.13 24.78
C PRO A 1027 -24.82 -17.02 23.57
N ALA A 1028 -26.12 -17.28 23.39
CA ALA A 1028 -26.66 -18.08 22.29
C ALA A 1028 -26.82 -17.33 20.95
N ALA A 1029 -26.67 -16.00 20.93
CA ALA A 1029 -26.84 -15.20 19.72
C ALA A 1029 -25.61 -15.32 18.80
N LEU A 1030 -25.83 -15.56 17.51
CA LEU A 1030 -24.76 -15.55 16.49
C LEU A 1030 -24.69 -14.17 15.83
N PHE A 1031 -23.51 -13.76 15.39
CA PHE A 1031 -23.35 -12.49 14.69
C PHE A 1031 -22.37 -12.60 13.52
N ASP A 1032 -22.58 -11.74 12.53
CA ASP A 1032 -21.69 -11.54 11.38
C ASP A 1032 -21.66 -10.06 10.96
N VAL A 1033 -20.66 -9.67 10.16
CA VAL A 1033 -20.44 -8.28 9.75
C VAL A 1033 -20.64 -8.13 8.24
N SER A 1034 -21.65 -7.34 7.88
CA SER A 1034 -21.98 -6.98 6.49
C SER A 1034 -21.41 -5.61 6.09
N PRO A 1035 -21.39 -5.25 4.79
CA PRO A 1035 -20.92 -3.94 4.33
C PRO A 1035 -21.73 -2.76 4.91
N VAL A 1036 -22.97 -3.02 5.34
CA VAL A 1036 -23.88 -2.01 5.89
C VAL A 1036 -23.81 -1.96 7.42
N GLY A 1037 -23.52 -3.07 8.08
CA GLY A 1037 -23.49 -3.13 9.54
C GLY A 1037 -23.46 -4.54 10.14
N LEU A 1038 -23.78 -4.66 11.43
CA LEU A 1038 -23.75 -5.92 12.18
C LEU A 1038 -25.06 -6.69 11.99
N LEU A 1039 -24.97 -7.94 11.55
CA LEU A 1039 -26.08 -8.90 11.48
C LEU A 1039 -26.08 -9.77 12.74
N VAL A 1040 -27.21 -9.87 13.43
CA VAL A 1040 -27.33 -10.63 14.68
C VAL A 1040 -28.55 -11.55 14.62
N GLN A 1041 -28.35 -12.80 15.03
CA GLN A 1041 -29.37 -13.83 15.14
C GLN A 1041 -29.67 -14.09 16.62
N TYR A 1042 -30.86 -13.69 17.10
CA TYR A 1042 -31.27 -13.88 18.49
C TYR A 1042 -32.11 -15.18 18.62
N GLY A 1043 -31.45 -16.32 18.81
CA GLY A 1043 -32.10 -17.62 19.05
C GLY A 1043 -31.61 -18.74 18.11
N PRO A 1044 -32.16 -19.97 18.23
CA PRO A 1044 -31.90 -21.07 17.30
C PRO A 1044 -32.25 -20.64 15.87
N LEU A 1045 -31.48 -21.08 14.88
CA LEU A 1045 -31.57 -20.64 13.48
C LEU A 1045 -32.99 -20.75 12.87
N GLU A 1046 -33.82 -21.67 13.35
CA GLU A 1046 -35.19 -21.89 12.90
C GLU A 1046 -36.21 -20.85 13.42
N SER A 1047 -35.83 -19.98 14.38
CA SER A 1047 -36.79 -19.17 15.15
C SER A 1047 -37.08 -17.76 14.60
N GLY A 1048 -36.35 -17.28 13.58
CA GLY A 1048 -36.62 -15.96 12.97
C GLY A 1048 -35.53 -15.42 12.03
N PRO A 1049 -35.79 -14.34 11.26
CA PRO A 1049 -34.79 -13.72 10.38
C PRO A 1049 -33.73 -12.92 11.16
N PRO A 1050 -32.50 -12.77 10.63
CA PRO A 1050 -31.45 -11.99 11.27
C PRO A 1050 -31.82 -10.52 11.36
N VAL A 1051 -31.32 -9.85 12.39
CA VAL A 1051 -31.52 -8.42 12.66
C VAL A 1051 -30.28 -7.65 12.26
N LEU A 1052 -30.45 -6.54 11.54
CA LEU A 1052 -29.38 -5.65 11.11
C LEU A 1052 -29.26 -4.43 12.05
N TYR A 1053 -28.05 -4.12 12.49
CA TYR A 1053 -27.70 -2.86 13.15
C TYR A 1053 -26.78 -2.04 12.24
N ASP A 1054 -27.24 -0.86 11.79
CA ASP A 1054 -26.49 0.00 10.86
C ASP A 1054 -25.33 0.69 11.59
N LEU A 1055 -24.10 0.27 11.29
CA LEU A 1055 -22.90 0.77 11.97
C LEU A 1055 -22.49 2.18 11.53
N PHE A 1056 -23.08 2.70 10.44
CA PHE A 1056 -22.88 4.08 9.98
C PHE A 1056 -23.82 5.08 10.67
N GLU A 1057 -24.83 4.61 11.40
CA GLU A 1057 -25.77 5.49 12.09
C GLU A 1057 -25.05 6.27 13.21
N PRO A 1058 -25.03 7.61 13.19
CA PRO A 1058 -24.19 8.39 14.10
C PRO A 1058 -24.70 8.41 15.55
N GLY A 1059 -25.90 7.86 15.83
CA GLY A 1059 -26.50 7.84 17.16
C GLY A 1059 -25.77 6.92 18.15
N ASP A 1060 -25.90 7.23 19.44
CA ASP A 1060 -25.30 6.45 20.53
C ASP A 1060 -25.99 5.08 20.74
N GLU A 1061 -27.22 4.93 20.27
CA GLU A 1061 -27.97 3.67 20.23
C GLU A 1061 -28.13 3.18 18.80
N LEU A 1062 -27.75 1.93 18.56
CA LEU A 1062 -27.97 1.22 17.31
C LEU A 1062 -29.34 0.55 17.36
N ARG A 1063 -30.20 0.94 16.41
CA ARG A 1063 -31.58 0.44 16.32
C ARG A 1063 -31.64 -0.86 15.51
N PRO A 1064 -32.49 -1.82 15.91
CA PRO A 1064 -32.67 -3.06 15.16
C PRO A 1064 -33.48 -2.82 13.89
N LEU A 1065 -32.96 -3.30 12.76
CA LEU A 1065 -33.58 -3.18 11.44
C LEU A 1065 -33.72 -4.56 10.77
N THR A 1066 -34.67 -4.68 9.83
CA THR A 1066 -34.75 -5.81 8.91
C THR A 1066 -33.66 -5.68 7.84
N PRO A 1067 -32.90 -6.74 7.52
CA PRO A 1067 -31.86 -6.70 6.48
C PRO A 1067 -32.44 -6.30 5.12
N ALA A 1068 -33.62 -6.85 4.79
CA ALA A 1068 -34.39 -6.45 3.62
C ALA A 1068 -35.22 -5.19 3.93
N GLY A 1069 -34.97 -4.11 3.18
CA GLY A 1069 -35.78 -2.89 3.22
C GLY A 1069 -35.56 -1.96 4.43
N ARG A 1070 -34.66 -2.30 5.37
CA ARG A 1070 -34.25 -1.47 6.53
C ARG A 1070 -35.43 -0.93 7.35
N ARG A 1071 -36.40 -1.78 7.68
CA ARG A 1071 -37.55 -1.42 8.53
C ARG A 1071 -37.26 -1.76 10.00
N PRO A 1072 -37.87 -1.09 10.99
CA PRO A 1072 -37.68 -1.45 12.40
C PRO A 1072 -37.98 -2.94 12.68
N ALA A 1073 -37.10 -3.61 13.41
CA ALA A 1073 -37.26 -5.02 13.82
C ALA A 1073 -37.42 -5.15 15.35
N VAL A 1074 -37.94 -6.27 15.81
CA VAL A 1074 -38.14 -6.54 17.25
C VAL A 1074 -36.89 -7.19 17.83
N ALA A 1075 -35.99 -6.39 18.40
CA ALA A 1075 -34.79 -6.84 19.10
C ALA A 1075 -34.32 -5.74 20.09
N PRO A 1076 -33.40 -6.02 21.03
CA PRO A 1076 -32.88 -4.97 21.90
C PRO A 1076 -32.07 -3.95 21.10
N ALA A 1077 -32.17 -2.66 21.47
CA ALA A 1077 -31.23 -1.65 20.99
C ALA A 1077 -29.85 -1.92 21.60
N LEU A 1078 -28.78 -1.68 20.84
CA LEU A 1078 -27.41 -1.89 21.30
C LEU A 1078 -26.72 -0.55 21.50
N GLU A 1079 -25.98 -0.42 22.60
CA GLU A 1079 -25.16 0.76 22.85
C GLU A 1079 -23.96 0.78 21.90
N ALA A 1080 -23.87 1.79 21.04
CA ALA A 1080 -22.92 1.82 19.93
C ALA A 1080 -21.46 1.75 20.40
N ARG A 1081 -21.11 2.37 21.53
CA ARG A 1081 -19.75 2.30 22.12
C ARG A 1081 -19.40 0.93 22.73
N ARG A 1082 -20.40 0.12 23.11
CA ARG A 1082 -20.18 -1.26 23.56
C ARG A 1082 -19.99 -2.23 22.41
N VAL A 1083 -20.48 -1.91 21.20
CA VAL A 1083 -20.30 -2.74 20.01
C VAL A 1083 -19.11 -2.28 19.16
N MET A 1084 -18.97 -0.97 18.95
CA MET A 1084 -17.98 -0.37 18.06
C MET A 1084 -16.79 0.19 18.83
N PHE A 1085 -15.68 -0.55 18.83
CA PHE A 1085 -14.43 -0.12 19.45
C PHE A 1085 -13.95 1.25 18.93
N ARG A 1086 -14.15 1.54 17.63
CA ARG A 1086 -13.78 2.84 17.04
C ARG A 1086 -14.44 4.03 17.75
N ARG A 1087 -15.63 3.88 18.34
CA ARG A 1087 -16.36 4.95 19.03
C ARG A 1087 -15.91 5.20 20.48
N VAL A 1088 -15.07 4.34 21.05
CA VAL A 1088 -14.58 4.50 22.43
C VAL A 1088 -13.48 5.55 22.47
N GLU A 1089 -13.72 6.77 22.92
CA GLU A 1089 -12.67 7.80 22.97
C GLU A 1089 -11.49 7.35 23.85
N LEU A 1090 -10.29 7.28 23.26
CA LEU A 1090 -9.04 6.92 23.93
C LEU A 1090 -8.05 8.07 23.70
N THR A 1091 -7.61 8.70 24.79
CA THR A 1091 -6.74 9.88 24.73
C THR A 1091 -5.32 9.58 25.20
N TRP A 1092 -4.35 10.37 24.72
CA TRP A 1092 -2.97 10.23 25.17
C TRP A 1092 -2.79 10.58 26.66
N ALA A 1093 -3.54 11.56 27.17
CA ALA A 1093 -3.47 11.96 28.58
C ALA A 1093 -3.99 10.86 29.53
N GLU A 1094 -4.99 10.09 29.11
CA GLU A 1094 -5.43 8.89 29.85
C GLU A 1094 -4.37 7.80 29.81
N TRP A 1095 -3.71 7.63 28.66
CA TRP A 1095 -2.62 6.66 28.52
C TRP A 1095 -1.45 6.97 29.45
N GLU A 1096 -0.98 8.22 29.52
CA GLU A 1096 0.05 8.63 30.49
C GLU A 1096 -0.36 8.30 31.93
N LYS A 1097 -1.58 8.66 32.34
CA LYS A 1097 -2.11 8.39 33.69
C LYS A 1097 -2.15 6.90 34.06
N VAL A 1098 -2.44 6.02 33.09
CA VAL A 1098 -2.45 4.56 33.32
C VAL A 1098 -1.07 4.08 33.77
N TRP A 1099 0.01 4.65 33.25
CA TRP A 1099 1.38 4.21 33.51
C TRP A 1099 2.15 5.07 34.54
N ASP A 1100 1.67 6.27 34.85
CA ASP A 1100 2.25 7.16 35.88
C ASP A 1100 1.90 6.77 37.32
N ALA A 1101 0.89 5.91 37.53
CA ALA A 1101 0.58 5.36 38.84
C ALA A 1101 1.79 4.60 39.40
N HIS A 1102 2.50 5.21 40.34
CA HIS A 1102 3.69 4.65 40.97
C HIS A 1102 3.30 3.35 41.72
N PRO A 1103 4.05 2.25 41.59
CA PRO A 1103 3.85 1.03 42.38
C PRO A 1103 4.29 1.18 43.85
N ASP A 1104 4.19 2.37 44.44
CA ASP A 1104 4.65 2.67 45.81
C ASP A 1104 3.68 2.19 46.90
N GLN A 1105 2.54 1.59 46.53
CA GLN A 1105 1.71 0.83 47.47
C GLN A 1105 1.85 -0.67 47.17
N PRO A 1106 2.19 -1.51 48.17
CA PRO A 1106 2.20 -2.95 48.00
C PRO A 1106 0.76 -3.41 47.75
N ALA A 1107 0.40 -3.55 46.47
CA ALA A 1107 -0.83 -4.20 46.06
C ALA A 1107 -0.79 -5.64 46.58
N ALA A 1108 -1.91 -6.12 47.13
CA ALA A 1108 -2.05 -7.54 47.47
C ALA A 1108 -1.68 -8.40 46.25
N PRO A 1109 -1.03 -9.57 46.43
CA PRO A 1109 -0.65 -10.43 45.32
C PRO A 1109 -1.86 -10.72 44.41
N GLY A 1110 -1.82 -10.24 43.16
CA GLY A 1110 -2.86 -10.48 42.16
C GLY A 1110 -3.89 -9.36 41.94
N ALA A 1111 -3.84 -8.23 42.68
CA ALA A 1111 -4.71 -7.08 42.41
C ALA A 1111 -4.18 -6.21 41.25
N PRO A 1112 -5.05 -5.65 40.38
CA PRO A 1112 -4.63 -4.76 39.30
C PRO A 1112 -4.01 -3.48 39.88
N VAL A 1113 -2.75 -3.21 39.50
CA VAL A 1113 -1.96 -2.06 40.00
C VAL A 1113 -2.35 -0.76 39.28
N ARG A 1114 -2.85 -0.86 38.04
CA ARG A 1114 -3.13 0.27 37.14
C ARG A 1114 -4.61 0.38 36.78
N PRO A 1115 -5.16 1.61 36.61
CA PRO A 1115 -6.55 1.81 36.22
C PRO A 1115 -6.82 1.32 34.78
N PRO A 1116 -8.07 1.03 34.41
CA PRO A 1116 -8.42 0.71 33.03
C PRO A 1116 -8.16 1.90 32.11
N PHE A 1117 -7.65 1.63 30.91
CA PHE A 1117 -7.48 2.63 29.88
C PHE A 1117 -8.84 2.97 29.24
N GLY A 1118 -9.18 4.26 29.12
CA GLY A 1118 -10.44 4.74 28.53
C GLY A 1118 -11.41 5.38 29.53
N PRO A 1119 -12.67 5.65 29.12
CA PRO A 1119 -13.67 6.32 29.94
C PRO A 1119 -13.97 5.56 31.24
N ARG A 1120 -14.17 6.29 32.35
CA ARG A 1120 -14.33 5.69 33.69
C ARG A 1120 -15.54 4.75 33.83
N ASP A 1121 -16.57 4.94 33.01
CA ASP A 1121 -17.79 4.15 32.97
C ASP A 1121 -17.72 2.98 31.97
N PHE A 1122 -16.56 2.76 31.34
CA PHE A 1122 -16.36 1.75 30.31
C PHE A 1122 -15.26 0.76 30.72
N THR A 1123 -15.50 -0.52 30.46
CA THR A 1123 -14.49 -1.58 30.63
C THR A 1123 -14.36 -2.33 29.33
N HIS A 1124 -13.13 -2.47 28.86
CA HIS A 1124 -12.84 -3.24 27.65
C HIS A 1124 -12.99 -4.73 27.92
N ASN A 1125 -13.68 -5.46 27.03
CA ASN A 1125 -13.72 -6.91 27.00
C ASN A 1125 -12.90 -7.38 25.79
N LEU A 1126 -11.56 -7.39 25.90
CA LEU A 1126 -10.64 -7.74 24.81
C LEU A 1126 -10.08 -9.15 24.94
N LEU A 1127 -10.18 -9.73 26.14
CA LEU A 1127 -9.90 -11.12 26.40
C LEU A 1127 -11.25 -11.87 26.54
N PRO A 1128 -11.39 -13.09 26.01
CA PRO A 1128 -12.54 -13.93 26.25
C PRO A 1128 -12.72 -14.22 27.75
N PRO A 1129 -13.96 -14.39 28.23
CA PRO A 1129 -14.24 -14.68 29.62
C PRO A 1129 -13.57 -16.00 30.05
N ARG A 1130 -12.99 -16.03 31.25
CA ARG A 1130 -12.49 -17.27 31.86
C ARG A 1130 -13.61 -18.29 31.93
N GLU A 1131 -13.50 -19.40 31.21
CA GLU A 1131 -14.32 -20.56 31.49
C GLU A 1131 -13.95 -21.04 32.90
N VAL A 1132 -14.86 -20.81 33.85
CA VAL A 1132 -14.79 -21.47 35.15
C VAL A 1132 -15.01 -22.95 34.88
N ARG A 1133 -13.93 -23.74 34.75
CA ARG A 1133 -14.05 -25.19 34.79
C ARG A 1133 -14.85 -25.55 36.05
N PRO A 1134 -15.99 -26.24 35.95
CA PRO A 1134 -16.74 -26.65 37.12
C PRO A 1134 -15.81 -27.48 38.02
N ALA A 1135 -15.84 -27.20 39.32
CA ALA A 1135 -14.96 -27.79 40.32
C ALA A 1135 -15.10 -29.33 40.51
N SER A 1136 -15.82 -30.02 39.62
CA SER A 1136 -16.05 -31.47 39.68
C SER A 1136 -15.04 -32.32 38.90
N GLU A 1137 -14.07 -31.74 38.20
CA GLU A 1137 -13.01 -32.50 37.52
C GLU A 1137 -11.64 -32.47 38.21
N GLN A 1138 -11.59 -32.11 39.50
CA GLN A 1138 -10.44 -32.41 40.33
C GLN A 1138 -10.63 -33.75 41.06
N LYS A 1139 -9.94 -34.77 40.54
CA LYS A 1139 -9.69 -36.15 41.03
C LYS A 1139 -10.50 -37.25 40.32
N LEU A 1140 -9.89 -37.81 39.27
CA LEU A 1140 -9.71 -39.27 39.24
C LEU A 1140 -8.21 -39.58 39.33
N PRO A 1141 -7.77 -40.49 40.22
CA PRO A 1141 -6.37 -40.90 40.29
C PRO A 1141 -5.97 -41.70 39.04
N ALA A 1142 -4.69 -41.56 38.69
CA ALA A 1142 -4.02 -42.32 37.66
C ALA A 1142 -4.11 -43.82 37.94
N GLU A 1143 -4.91 -44.55 37.17
CA GLU A 1143 -4.73 -45.98 36.90
C GLU A 1143 -5.71 -46.40 35.80
N LEU A 1144 -5.20 -46.48 34.57
CA LEU A 1144 -5.56 -47.46 33.53
C LEU A 1144 -4.76 -47.13 32.27
N ALA A 1145 -3.53 -47.62 32.25
CA ALA A 1145 -2.73 -47.73 31.04
C ALA A 1145 -3.41 -48.73 30.08
N VAL A 1146 -3.60 -48.32 28.83
CA VAL A 1146 -3.82 -49.21 27.69
C VAL A 1146 -2.61 -49.00 26.76
N PRO A 1147 -1.95 -50.07 26.28
CA PRO A 1147 -0.57 -50.02 25.81
C PRO A 1147 -0.45 -49.43 24.40
N ALA A 1148 0.67 -48.74 24.16
CA ALA A 1148 1.08 -48.29 22.84
C ALA A 1148 1.46 -49.49 21.95
N PRO A 1149 1.19 -49.44 20.62
CA PRO A 1149 1.72 -50.44 19.70
C PRO A 1149 3.20 -50.16 19.43
N GLU A 1150 4.02 -51.18 19.70
CA GLU A 1150 5.46 -51.22 19.44
C GLU A 1150 5.76 -51.05 17.94
N LEU A 1151 6.69 -50.15 17.62
CA LEU A 1151 7.44 -50.17 16.35
C LEU A 1151 8.91 -50.53 16.69
N PRO A 1152 9.54 -51.50 16.02
CA PRO A 1152 10.87 -51.95 16.40
C PRO A 1152 11.96 -50.95 15.98
N HIS A 1153 12.80 -50.57 16.95
CA HIS A 1153 14.10 -49.96 16.70
C HIS A 1153 15.06 -50.94 16.02
N ALA A 1154 15.76 -50.48 14.98
CA ALA A 1154 17.08 -50.99 14.65
C ALA A 1154 18.03 -49.80 14.49
N ALA A 1155 18.93 -49.68 15.46
CA ALA A 1155 20.05 -48.76 15.50
C ALA A 1155 21.09 -49.12 14.43
N PHE A 1156 21.90 -48.14 13.99
CA PHE A 1156 23.36 -48.30 13.92
C PHE A 1156 24.02 -46.92 13.79
N GLY A 1157 24.88 -46.59 14.77
CA GLY A 1157 25.90 -45.54 14.70
C GLY A 1157 27.21 -46.08 14.12
N PRO A 1158 28.22 -45.20 13.93
CA PRO A 1158 29.26 -45.34 12.91
C PRO A 1158 30.54 -46.03 13.41
N ALA A 1159 31.33 -46.61 12.49
CA ALA A 1159 32.73 -46.94 12.72
C ALA A 1159 33.57 -46.85 11.43
N SER A 1160 34.76 -46.30 11.63
CA SER A 1160 35.96 -46.07 10.79
C SER A 1160 36.53 -47.29 10.02
N GLU A 1161 37.10 -46.99 8.83
CA GLU A 1161 38.36 -47.46 8.15
C GLU A 1161 39.10 -48.78 8.55
N PRO A 1162 40.07 -49.35 7.76
CA PRO A 1162 40.46 -49.17 6.33
C PRO A 1162 40.87 -50.48 5.56
N GLN A 1163 41.29 -50.29 4.29
CA GLN A 1163 42.36 -50.98 3.51
C GLN A 1163 42.11 -52.14 2.51
N GLU A 1164 42.69 -51.90 1.31
CA GLU A 1164 43.22 -52.79 0.24
C GLU A 1164 42.26 -53.50 -0.74
N THR A 1165 42.02 -52.89 -1.92
CA THR A 1165 42.68 -53.23 -3.21
C THR A 1165 42.35 -52.20 -4.29
#